data_AF-A0AAD5G7X2-F1
#
_entry.id   AF-A0AAD5G7X2-F1
#
_cell.length_a   1.000
_cell.length_b   1.000
_cell.length_c   1.000
_cell.angle_alpha   90.00
_cell.angle_beta   90.00
_cell.angle_gamma   90.00
#
_symmetry.space_group_name_H-M   'P 1'
#
loop_
_entity.id
_entity.type
_entity.pdbx_description
1 polymer ?
#
loop_
_entity_poly.entity_id
_entity_poly.type
_entity_poly.pdbx_seq_one_letter_code
_entity_poly.pdbx_strand_id
1 'polypeptide(L)'
;MMVFGHSSTVNTFLTSKQQIFPVDYEAEVSQRLLEACLSGDLISAFECIHDPYVDVNFVGAVSVKVRVAEVHCNDEMENVVRFEYKEFKSDVTALFVAVVTGNLNLVRKLLSRGADVNQKLFRGFSTTAAVREGHLEIFEILLKAGACQLCCEEALLEASCHGRGGSFIELLMASDLIRPHIAVHALVTACCRGFIDVVDALLKCGVDINASARVLLCSSKPSLHTNINCTPLVAAVVSRQVAVVRLLLQAGSNVNIKVQLGAWSWDTASGDEFRVGAGLSEPYAITWCAVEYFEATGTILQMLLQHLPLNTCHNARTLLHHAVLCGNTGAVKALLKCEADVEYPIKTTQKDETRAIHLAARLGFPLVLQVLLDSGCEVNSRTKLNGNTALMICAKFKQEECLRVLTKAGADLGLTNLTGQSAQSIAESNRWSLGFQKAVLDVIRSGTVPTSSNKAVFSPLMFVAHSGDVQALKALISQEDVNLDDQDEKGFSAVMVAAMKGYIEAFRVLVYAGCDVKLTNKAGETAISLSKMNENCDMFEKVMIEFTLEKGNQNARGFYPLHYAARHGDVHAVKLLTSRGYDVNIPDGDGYTPLMLAARENNGEMCELLISCGSVCDFKNSKGETALSLARKHTETTAERVILDELSRVLVLRGENVLKHTKGGRGGSHRKDLKMTSQGVLRWGNSSSKNVVCRDAEVGPSVGFVRRRRKKGDADMAGVFRVVTVKNKEVHFVCDGGLEMSGLWVRGIKLVTREAIGM
;
A
#
# COMPACT_ATOMS: atom_id res chain seq x y z
N MET A 1 -2.59 42.24 -48.85
CA MET A 1 -2.71 41.82 -50.26
C MET A 1 -2.74 43.09 -51.09
N MET A 2 -1.74 43.26 -51.99
CA MET A 2 -1.62 44.12 -53.20
C MET A 2 -2.38 45.47 -53.28
N VAL A 3 -1.91 46.57 -53.87
CA VAL A 3 -0.75 46.91 -54.71
C VAL A 3 -0.75 48.45 -54.89
N PHE A 4 0.43 48.98 -55.18
CA PHE A 4 0.84 50.32 -55.57
C PHE A 4 -0.01 51.07 -56.62
N GLY A 5 0.15 52.39 -56.63
CA GLY A 5 -0.08 53.24 -57.80
C GLY A 5 0.59 54.61 -57.64
N HIS A 6 1.88 54.70 -57.97
CA HIS A 6 2.57 55.98 -58.21
C HIS A 6 2.16 56.54 -59.58
N SER A 7 1.93 57.85 -59.66
CA SER A 7 2.34 58.61 -60.85
C SER A 7 2.71 60.04 -60.48
N SER A 8 3.79 60.46 -61.13
CA SER A 8 4.63 61.63 -60.94
C SER A 8 4.32 62.71 -61.98
N THR A 9 4.40 63.99 -61.63
CA THR A 9 4.81 65.05 -62.58
C THR A 9 5.44 66.26 -61.88
N VAL A 10 6.32 66.91 -62.65
CA VAL A 10 7.47 67.76 -62.32
C VAL A 10 7.15 69.27 -62.54
N ASN A 11 7.87 70.14 -61.79
CA ASN A 11 8.14 71.59 -62.00
C ASN A 11 6.95 72.59 -61.93
N THR A 12 7.04 73.83 -61.41
CA THR A 12 8.15 74.80 -61.38
C THR A 12 7.84 75.94 -60.39
N PHE A 13 8.91 76.60 -59.92
CA PHE A 13 8.99 77.81 -59.09
C PHE A 13 7.97 78.93 -59.36
N LEU A 14 7.47 79.58 -58.28
CA LEU A 14 7.54 81.03 -58.08
C LEU A 14 7.12 81.41 -56.65
N THR A 15 7.89 82.36 -56.11
CA THR A 15 7.94 82.86 -54.75
C THR A 15 6.73 83.68 -54.33
N SER A 16 6.13 83.34 -53.19
CA SER A 16 5.61 84.30 -52.23
C SER A 16 5.71 83.68 -50.83
N LYS A 17 6.25 84.43 -49.86
CA LYS A 17 6.30 84.00 -48.45
C LYS A 17 4.87 84.03 -47.88
N GLN A 18 4.10 82.99 -48.16
CA GLN A 18 3.05 82.53 -47.27
C GLN A 18 3.68 81.44 -46.41
N GLN A 19 3.61 81.55 -45.09
CA GLN A 19 3.88 80.40 -44.21
C GLN A 19 2.83 79.34 -44.57
N ILE A 20 3.24 78.39 -45.42
CA ILE A 20 2.48 77.20 -45.75
C ILE A 20 2.55 76.34 -44.50
N PHE A 21 1.51 76.40 -43.67
CA PHE A 21 1.31 75.39 -42.64
C PHE A 21 1.07 74.04 -43.34
N PRO A 22 1.71 72.94 -42.89
CA PRO A 22 1.39 71.61 -43.39
C PRO A 22 -0.11 71.34 -43.23
N VAL A 23 -0.65 70.44 -44.06
CA VAL A 23 -2.07 70.06 -44.16
C VAL A 23 -2.68 69.52 -42.83
N ASP A 24 -1.92 69.47 -41.74
CA ASP A 24 -2.36 69.01 -40.41
C ASP A 24 -1.57 69.66 -39.24
N TYR A 25 -1.24 70.97 -39.32
CA TYR A 25 -0.47 71.64 -38.25
C TYR A 25 -1.12 71.53 -36.85
N GLU A 26 -2.45 71.65 -36.78
CA GLU A 26 -3.23 71.46 -35.55
C GLU A 26 -3.02 70.07 -34.94
N ALA A 27 -3.10 69.01 -35.76
CA ALA A 27 -2.84 67.63 -35.31
C ALA A 27 -1.38 67.43 -34.90
N GLU A 28 -0.42 68.04 -35.60
CA GLU A 28 1.00 67.93 -35.28
C GLU A 28 1.36 68.59 -33.94
N VAL A 29 0.87 69.81 -33.69
CA VAL A 29 1.07 70.52 -32.41
C VAL A 29 0.38 69.79 -31.27
N SER A 30 -0.83 69.26 -31.50
CA SER A 30 -1.59 68.53 -30.50
C SER A 30 -0.96 67.17 -30.17
N GLN A 31 -0.37 66.48 -31.15
CA GLN A 31 0.43 65.27 -30.93
C GLN A 31 1.73 65.58 -30.17
N ARG A 32 2.43 66.69 -30.48
CA ARG A 32 3.61 67.13 -29.73
C ARG A 32 3.29 67.47 -28.28
N LEU A 33 2.15 68.10 -28.00
CA LEU A 33 1.66 68.32 -26.63
C LEU A 33 1.51 66.99 -25.89
N LEU A 34 0.92 65.99 -26.55
CA LEU A 34 0.67 64.68 -25.97
C LEU A 34 1.99 63.94 -25.67
N GLU A 35 2.96 63.99 -26.57
CA GLU A 35 4.31 63.43 -26.38
C GLU A 35 5.09 64.16 -25.27
N ALA A 36 4.96 65.49 -25.18
CA ALA A 36 5.56 66.28 -24.10
C ALA A 36 4.93 65.97 -22.73
N CYS A 37 3.62 65.78 -22.68
CA CYS A 37 2.93 65.32 -21.46
C CYS A 37 3.39 63.92 -21.03
N LEU A 38 3.65 63.00 -21.98
CA LEU A 38 4.12 61.64 -21.71
C LEU A 38 5.56 61.62 -21.19
N SER A 39 6.45 62.43 -21.79
CA SER A 39 7.85 62.53 -21.38
C SER A 39 8.04 63.31 -20.06
N GLY A 40 6.99 63.99 -19.60
CA GLY A 40 7.04 64.85 -18.41
C GLY A 40 7.76 66.18 -18.67
N ASP A 41 7.99 66.55 -19.94
CA ASP A 41 8.60 67.82 -20.32
C ASP A 41 7.59 68.97 -20.17
N LEU A 42 7.58 69.54 -18.97
CA LEU A 42 6.73 70.67 -18.61
C LEU A 42 6.92 71.88 -19.53
N ILE A 43 8.14 72.13 -20.00
CA ILE A 43 8.45 73.33 -20.79
C ILE A 43 7.79 73.19 -22.16
N SER A 44 8.10 72.10 -22.86
CA SER A 44 7.50 71.81 -24.17
C SER A 44 5.99 71.66 -24.10
N ALA A 45 5.45 71.05 -23.04
CA ALA A 45 4.01 70.92 -22.84
C ALA A 45 3.35 72.29 -22.64
N PHE A 46 3.94 73.19 -21.82
CA PHE A 46 3.40 74.53 -21.66
C PHE A 46 3.51 75.36 -22.93
N GLU A 47 4.60 75.27 -23.68
CA GLU A 47 4.74 75.94 -24.98
C GLU A 47 3.63 75.52 -25.94
N CYS A 48 3.40 74.21 -26.09
CA CYS A 48 2.33 73.69 -26.94
C CYS A 48 0.93 74.12 -26.46
N ILE A 49 0.70 74.19 -25.13
CA ILE A 49 -0.59 74.69 -24.59
C ILE A 49 -0.82 76.17 -24.91
N HIS A 50 0.22 76.99 -25.04
CA HIS A 50 0.05 78.40 -25.37
C HIS A 50 -0.21 78.65 -26.86
N ASP A 51 0.00 77.65 -27.71
CA ASP A 51 -0.30 77.73 -29.15
C ASP A 51 -1.82 77.91 -29.38
N PRO A 52 -2.26 78.87 -30.20
CA PRO A 52 -3.68 79.11 -30.46
C PRO A 52 -4.37 78.01 -31.28
N TYR A 53 -3.60 77.14 -31.97
CA TYR A 53 -4.13 76.06 -32.80
C TYR A 53 -4.08 74.68 -32.12
N VAL A 54 -3.70 74.61 -30.83
CA VAL A 54 -3.66 73.34 -30.11
C VAL A 54 -5.07 72.89 -29.73
N ASP A 55 -5.43 71.65 -30.08
CA ASP A 55 -6.60 70.98 -29.54
C ASP A 55 -6.19 70.18 -28.30
N VAL A 56 -6.56 70.68 -27.11
CA VAL A 56 -6.27 70.01 -25.83
C VAL A 56 -7.03 68.70 -25.64
N ASN A 57 -8.07 68.46 -26.44
CA ASN A 57 -8.89 67.24 -26.45
C ASN A 57 -8.54 66.30 -27.62
N PHE A 58 -7.46 66.62 -28.35
CA PHE A 58 -6.93 65.76 -29.39
C PHE A 58 -6.62 64.37 -28.85
N VAL A 59 -7.10 63.36 -29.57
CA VAL A 59 -6.88 61.95 -29.25
C VAL A 59 -5.76 61.42 -30.13
N GLY A 60 -4.62 61.11 -29.53
CA GLY A 60 -3.44 60.61 -30.22
C GLY A 60 -2.94 59.28 -29.66
N ALA A 61 -2.27 58.50 -30.51
CA ALA A 61 -1.75 57.19 -30.16
C ALA A 61 -0.40 57.29 -29.45
N VAL A 62 -0.31 56.85 -28.19
CA VAL A 62 0.96 56.79 -27.42
C VAL A 62 1.08 55.51 -26.60
N SER A 63 2.31 55.17 -26.20
CA SER A 63 2.59 54.07 -25.29
C SER A 63 2.47 54.54 -23.84
N VAL A 64 1.38 54.16 -23.17
CA VAL A 64 1.13 54.53 -21.77
C VAL A 64 1.41 53.33 -20.87
N LYS A 65 2.17 53.56 -19.79
CA LYS A 65 2.36 52.60 -18.70
C LYS A 65 1.16 52.67 -17.78
N VAL A 66 0.40 51.59 -17.69
CA VAL A 66 -0.82 51.53 -16.87
C VAL A 66 -0.70 50.42 -15.84
N ARG A 67 -1.09 50.71 -14.60
CA ARG A 67 -1.19 49.72 -13.54
C ARG A 67 -2.34 48.73 -13.80
N VAL A 68 -2.05 47.44 -13.80
CA VAL A 68 -3.03 46.36 -14.02
C VAL A 68 -3.11 45.51 -12.76
N ALA A 69 -4.35 45.26 -12.30
CA ALA A 69 -4.65 44.36 -11.20
C ALA A 69 -5.09 42.98 -11.72
N GLU A 70 -4.30 41.95 -11.41
CA GLU A 70 -4.62 40.56 -11.75
C GLU A 70 -4.88 39.75 -10.49
N VAL A 71 -6.00 39.01 -10.47
CA VAL A 71 -6.35 38.14 -9.35
C VAL A 71 -5.68 36.79 -9.56
N HIS A 72 -4.79 36.44 -8.64
CA HIS A 72 -4.15 35.14 -8.60
C HIS A 72 -4.90 34.24 -7.61
N CYS A 73 -5.51 33.17 -8.11
CA CYS A 73 -6.21 32.19 -7.29
C CYS A 73 -5.19 31.18 -6.74
N ASN A 74 -5.03 31.16 -5.43
CA ASN A 74 -4.24 30.14 -4.74
C ASN A 74 -5.18 29.02 -4.27
N ASP A 75 -4.71 27.77 -4.27
CA ASP A 75 -5.51 26.55 -3.97
C ASP A 75 -6.49 26.71 -2.80
N GLU A 76 -6.01 26.60 -1.56
CA GLU A 76 -6.83 26.74 -0.34
C GLU A 76 -6.49 28.02 0.42
N MET A 77 -5.67 28.90 -0.16
CA MET A 77 -5.27 30.19 0.41
C MET A 77 -6.09 31.34 -0.16
N GLU A 78 -6.00 32.51 0.47
CA GLU A 78 -6.62 33.74 -0.01
C GLU A 78 -6.21 34.08 -1.45
N ASN A 79 -7.18 34.59 -2.21
CA ASN A 79 -6.91 35.14 -3.54
C ASN A 79 -6.09 36.42 -3.40
N VAL A 80 -4.94 36.48 -4.06
CA VAL A 80 -4.05 37.64 -3.97
C VAL A 80 -4.17 38.47 -5.24
N VAL A 81 -4.31 39.79 -5.07
CA VAL A 81 -4.25 40.73 -6.20
C VAL A 81 -2.81 41.15 -6.43
N ARG A 82 -2.27 40.89 -7.61
CA ARG A 82 -0.96 41.36 -8.05
C ARG A 82 -1.11 42.59 -8.93
N PHE A 83 -0.20 43.54 -8.74
CA PHE A 83 -0.16 44.77 -9.50
C PHE A 83 1.07 44.79 -10.38
N GLU A 84 0.87 44.95 -11.69
CA GLU A 84 1.94 45.05 -12.67
C GLU A 84 1.71 46.28 -13.55
N TYR A 85 2.78 46.96 -13.94
CA TYR A 85 2.69 48.01 -14.95
C TYR A 85 2.91 47.39 -16.33
N LYS A 86 1.95 47.58 -17.23
CA LYS A 86 2.03 47.10 -18.62
C LYS A 86 1.97 48.30 -19.55
N GLU A 87 2.83 48.29 -20.56
CA GLU A 87 2.84 49.28 -21.63
C GLU A 87 1.77 48.93 -22.66
N PHE A 88 0.88 49.87 -22.94
CA PHE A 88 -0.14 49.75 -23.97
C PHE A 88 -0.03 50.89 -24.95
N LYS A 89 0.03 50.57 -26.25
CA LYS A 89 -0.14 51.56 -27.30
C LYS A 89 -1.63 51.83 -27.49
N SER A 90 -2.10 53.03 -27.14
CA SER A 90 -3.51 53.37 -27.26
C SER A 90 -3.74 54.86 -27.48
N ASP A 91 -4.96 55.16 -27.90
CA ASP A 91 -5.47 56.48 -28.22
C ASP A 91 -5.94 57.17 -26.93
N VAL A 92 -5.24 58.23 -26.53
CA VAL A 92 -5.48 58.95 -25.26
C VAL A 92 -5.38 60.46 -25.49
N THR A 93 -5.75 61.27 -24.51
CA THR A 93 -5.60 62.73 -24.54
C THR A 93 -4.44 63.20 -23.67
N ALA A 94 -4.00 64.45 -23.89
CA ALA A 94 -2.98 65.09 -23.05
C ALA A 94 -3.39 65.13 -21.56
N LEU A 95 -4.68 65.36 -21.27
CA LEU A 95 -5.21 65.32 -19.89
C LEU A 95 -5.07 63.92 -19.28
N PHE A 96 -5.46 62.87 -20.01
CA PHE A 96 -5.36 61.50 -19.53
C PHE A 96 -3.92 61.13 -19.18
N VAL A 97 -2.97 61.49 -20.04
CA VAL A 97 -1.53 61.24 -19.81
C VAL A 97 -1.01 62.04 -18.62
N ALA A 98 -1.38 63.33 -18.49
CA ALA A 98 -1.02 64.16 -17.35
C ALA A 98 -1.55 63.59 -16.02
N VAL A 99 -2.72 62.94 -16.05
CA VAL A 99 -3.30 62.26 -14.90
C VAL A 99 -2.54 60.97 -14.57
N VAL A 100 -2.25 60.11 -15.56
CA VAL A 100 -1.50 58.86 -15.35
C VAL A 100 -0.09 59.12 -14.80
N THR A 101 0.55 60.20 -15.25
CA THR A 101 1.88 60.62 -14.77
C THR A 101 1.84 61.33 -13.41
N GLY A 102 0.66 61.67 -12.89
CA GLY A 102 0.52 62.36 -11.62
C GLY A 102 0.91 63.85 -11.65
N ASN A 103 0.93 64.49 -12.82
CA ASN A 103 1.41 65.85 -12.97
C ASN A 103 0.31 66.89 -12.69
N LEU A 104 0.17 67.26 -11.42
CA LEU A 104 -0.85 68.20 -10.93
C LEU A 104 -0.86 69.55 -11.69
N ASN A 105 0.32 70.07 -12.04
CA ASN A 105 0.47 71.36 -12.71
C ASN A 105 -0.07 71.32 -14.14
N LEU A 106 0.26 70.25 -14.88
CA LEU A 106 -0.27 70.04 -16.23
C LEU A 106 -1.78 69.84 -16.19
N VAL A 107 -2.31 69.04 -15.25
CA VAL A 107 -3.75 68.83 -15.10
C VAL A 107 -4.49 70.15 -14.91
N ARG A 108 -4.05 71.00 -13.97
CA ARG A 108 -4.69 72.32 -13.74
C ARG A 108 -4.67 73.20 -14.98
N LYS A 109 -3.54 73.23 -15.70
CA LYS A 109 -3.40 74.06 -16.90
C LYS A 109 -4.25 73.55 -18.05
N LEU A 110 -4.28 72.25 -18.29
CA LEU A 110 -5.12 71.63 -19.32
C LEU A 110 -6.61 71.87 -19.05
N LEU A 111 -7.07 71.72 -17.80
CA LEU A 111 -8.45 72.03 -17.42
C LEU A 111 -8.77 73.51 -17.60
N SER A 112 -7.84 74.43 -17.28
CA SER A 112 -8.04 75.87 -17.52
C SER A 112 -8.20 76.24 -19.00
N ARG A 113 -7.75 75.36 -19.91
CA ARG A 113 -7.88 75.49 -21.36
C ARG A 113 -9.05 74.70 -21.95
N GLY A 114 -9.92 74.14 -21.11
CA GLY A 114 -11.12 73.45 -21.56
C GLY A 114 -10.92 71.97 -21.91
N ALA A 115 -9.91 71.31 -21.31
CA ALA A 115 -9.76 69.87 -21.44
C ALA A 115 -10.99 69.13 -20.86
N ASP A 116 -11.53 68.18 -21.62
CA ASP A 116 -12.72 67.40 -21.27
C ASP A 116 -12.38 66.26 -20.31
N VAL A 117 -12.95 66.32 -19.11
CA VAL A 117 -12.82 65.28 -18.07
C VAL A 117 -13.61 64.02 -18.42
N ASN A 118 -14.66 64.16 -19.22
CA ASN A 118 -15.68 63.16 -19.46
C ASN A 118 -15.47 62.36 -20.75
N GLN A 119 -14.29 62.49 -21.37
CA GLN A 119 -13.93 61.72 -22.55
C GLN A 119 -13.55 60.29 -22.15
N LYS A 120 -14.29 59.31 -22.69
CA LYS A 120 -14.01 57.90 -22.47
C LYS A 120 -12.89 57.44 -23.42
N LEU A 121 -11.80 56.95 -22.84
CA LEU A 121 -10.58 56.56 -23.52
C LEU A 121 -10.19 55.12 -23.17
N PHE A 122 -8.92 54.78 -23.39
CA PHE A 122 -8.34 53.50 -23.01
C PHE A 122 -8.51 53.19 -21.51
N ARG A 123 -9.26 52.11 -21.20
CA ARG A 123 -9.55 51.65 -19.83
C ARG A 123 -10.23 52.73 -18.95
N GLY A 124 -11.13 53.52 -19.54
CA GLY A 124 -12.06 54.39 -18.82
C GLY A 124 -11.80 55.88 -19.04
N PHE A 125 -11.98 56.68 -17.98
CA PHE A 125 -11.91 58.14 -18.01
C PHE A 125 -10.65 58.65 -17.30
N SER A 126 -10.37 59.95 -17.39
CA SER A 126 -9.32 60.59 -16.59
C SER A 126 -9.55 60.37 -15.08
N THR A 127 -10.80 60.32 -14.61
CA THR A 127 -11.13 59.98 -13.21
C THR A 127 -10.73 58.55 -12.84
N THR A 128 -10.90 57.57 -13.73
CA THR A 128 -10.52 56.17 -13.47
C THR A 128 -9.00 56.02 -13.44
N ALA A 129 -8.29 56.72 -14.32
CA ALA A 129 -6.83 56.78 -14.30
C ALA A 129 -6.29 57.37 -12.99
N ALA A 130 -6.87 58.47 -12.50
CA ALA A 130 -6.46 59.09 -11.24
C ALA A 130 -6.62 58.13 -10.05
N VAL A 131 -7.74 57.40 -9.98
CA VAL A 131 -7.98 56.38 -8.94
C VAL A 131 -6.98 55.23 -9.04
N ARG A 132 -6.83 54.65 -10.24
CA ARG A 132 -5.93 53.51 -10.51
C ARG A 132 -4.51 53.78 -10.02
N GLU A 133 -3.97 54.94 -10.37
CA GLU A 133 -2.63 55.36 -9.99
C GLU A 133 -2.58 55.84 -8.53
N GLY A 134 -3.70 56.32 -7.97
CA GLY A 134 -3.83 56.72 -6.56
C GLY A 134 -3.57 58.21 -6.32
N HIS A 135 -3.81 59.05 -7.33
CA HIS A 135 -3.63 60.49 -7.25
C HIS A 135 -4.89 61.19 -6.70
N LEU A 136 -5.04 61.20 -5.37
CA LEU A 136 -6.23 61.73 -4.70
C LEU A 136 -6.48 63.21 -4.99
N GLU A 137 -5.45 64.05 -4.95
CA GLU A 137 -5.57 65.50 -5.20
C GLU A 137 -6.01 65.78 -6.65
N ILE A 138 -5.45 65.04 -7.62
CA ILE A 138 -5.83 65.14 -9.02
C ILE A 138 -7.29 64.71 -9.20
N PHE A 139 -7.68 63.62 -8.55
CA PHE A 139 -9.05 63.14 -8.59
C PHE A 139 -10.06 64.15 -8.03
N GLU A 140 -9.76 64.80 -6.91
CA GLU A 140 -10.61 65.85 -6.34
C GLU A 140 -10.78 67.05 -7.30
N ILE A 141 -9.71 67.44 -8.00
CA ILE A 141 -9.76 68.49 -9.03
C ILE A 141 -10.66 68.06 -10.19
N LEU A 142 -10.55 66.81 -10.66
CA LEU A 142 -11.37 66.29 -11.75
C LEU A 142 -12.86 66.22 -11.35
N LEU A 143 -13.18 65.86 -10.11
CA LEU A 143 -14.55 65.92 -9.60
C LEU A 143 -15.09 67.36 -9.63
N LYS A 144 -14.32 68.32 -9.11
CA LYS A 144 -14.69 69.76 -9.11
C LYS A 144 -14.81 70.33 -10.53
N ALA A 145 -14.09 69.78 -11.50
CA ALA A 145 -14.13 70.18 -12.90
C ALA A 145 -15.35 69.63 -13.68
N GLY A 146 -16.28 68.94 -13.01
CA GLY A 146 -17.55 68.50 -13.62
C GLY A 146 -17.51 67.07 -14.14
N ALA A 147 -16.96 66.14 -13.36
CA ALA A 147 -16.99 64.72 -13.69
C ALA A 147 -18.43 64.18 -13.78
N CYS A 148 -18.69 63.41 -14.83
CA CYS A 148 -20.01 62.85 -15.11
C CYS A 148 -20.35 61.67 -14.19
N GLN A 149 -21.64 61.30 -14.15
CA GLN A 149 -22.10 60.12 -13.41
C GLN A 149 -21.35 58.83 -13.81
N LEU A 150 -21.25 58.55 -15.12
CA LEU A 150 -20.54 57.35 -15.62
C LEU A 150 -19.07 57.35 -15.23
N CYS A 151 -18.45 58.53 -15.19
CA CYS A 151 -17.06 58.76 -14.85
C CYS A 151 -16.78 58.42 -13.38
N CYS A 152 -17.72 58.77 -12.49
CA CYS A 152 -17.66 58.47 -11.06
C CYS A 152 -17.96 56.99 -10.79
N GLU A 153 -18.93 56.41 -11.49
CA GLU A 153 -19.29 55.00 -11.37
C GLU A 153 -18.16 54.06 -11.81
N GLU A 154 -17.52 54.30 -12.95
CA GLU A 154 -16.34 53.53 -13.36
C GLU A 154 -15.14 53.76 -12.42
N ALA A 155 -14.98 54.97 -11.87
CA ALA A 155 -13.92 55.27 -10.91
C ALA A 155 -14.11 54.50 -9.59
N LEU A 156 -15.36 54.33 -9.14
CA LEU A 156 -15.69 53.52 -7.96
C LEU A 156 -15.35 52.03 -8.14
N LEU A 157 -15.65 51.50 -9.33
CA LEU A 157 -15.30 50.12 -9.70
C LEU A 157 -13.78 49.96 -9.80
N GLU A 158 -13.08 50.95 -10.36
CA GLU A 158 -11.63 50.96 -10.45
C GLU A 158 -10.98 50.98 -9.06
N ALA A 159 -11.52 51.77 -8.12
CA ALA A 159 -11.07 51.83 -6.73
C ALA A 159 -11.18 50.45 -6.05
N SER A 160 -12.29 49.75 -6.30
CA SER A 160 -12.56 48.41 -5.81
C SER A 160 -11.70 47.33 -6.47
N CYS A 161 -11.23 47.57 -7.70
CA CYS A 161 -10.27 46.68 -8.38
C CYS A 161 -8.82 46.87 -7.92
N HIS A 162 -8.46 48.07 -7.44
CA HIS A 162 -7.08 48.44 -7.10
C HIS A 162 -6.79 48.62 -5.60
N GLY A 163 -7.81 48.45 -4.75
CA GLY A 163 -7.67 48.58 -3.30
C GLY A 163 -7.43 50.02 -2.87
N ARG A 164 -8.10 50.98 -3.52
CA ARG A 164 -7.96 52.42 -3.23
C ARG A 164 -9.08 52.85 -2.28
N GLY A 165 -8.85 52.65 -0.98
CA GLY A 165 -9.83 52.89 0.10
C GLY A 165 -9.80 54.30 0.70
N GLY A 166 -10.67 54.52 1.69
CA GLY A 166 -10.77 55.75 2.49
C GLY A 166 -11.30 56.93 1.70
N SER A 167 -10.41 57.86 1.34
CA SER A 167 -10.80 59.17 0.81
C SER A 167 -11.44 59.12 -0.58
N PHE A 168 -11.02 58.20 -1.46
CA PHE A 168 -11.62 58.07 -2.80
C PHE A 168 -13.08 57.63 -2.73
N ILE A 169 -13.38 56.66 -1.87
CA ILE A 169 -14.73 56.11 -1.69
C ILE A 169 -15.63 57.17 -1.05
N GLU A 170 -15.16 57.86 0.00
CA GLU A 170 -15.91 58.91 0.66
C GLU A 170 -16.28 60.06 -0.29
N LEU A 171 -15.32 60.53 -1.11
CA LEU A 171 -15.56 61.58 -2.10
C LEU A 171 -16.56 61.14 -3.19
N LEU A 172 -16.43 59.91 -3.68
CA LEU A 172 -17.33 59.37 -4.70
C LEU A 172 -18.75 59.18 -4.17
N MET A 173 -18.89 58.60 -2.98
CA MET A 173 -20.20 58.35 -2.37
C MET A 173 -20.88 59.65 -1.92
N ALA A 174 -20.11 60.69 -1.55
CA ALA A 174 -20.64 62.01 -1.21
C ALA A 174 -21.09 62.84 -2.43
N SER A 175 -20.76 62.42 -3.66
CA SER A 175 -21.13 63.16 -4.87
C SER A 175 -22.58 63.00 -5.32
N ASP A 176 -23.35 62.09 -4.70
CA ASP A 176 -24.71 61.68 -5.10
C ASP A 176 -24.84 61.19 -6.57
N LEU A 177 -23.72 60.99 -7.28
CA LEU A 177 -23.69 60.52 -8.67
C LEU A 177 -23.75 58.99 -8.79
N ILE A 178 -23.52 58.25 -7.70
CA ILE A 178 -23.38 56.78 -7.73
C ILE A 178 -24.75 56.12 -7.56
N ARG A 179 -25.16 55.30 -8.55
CA ARG A 179 -26.36 54.47 -8.39
C ARG A 179 -26.13 53.34 -7.38
N PRO A 180 -27.14 53.00 -6.55
CA PRO A 180 -27.01 51.98 -5.51
C PRO A 180 -26.47 50.63 -6.01
N HIS A 181 -26.94 50.15 -7.17
CA HIS A 181 -26.48 48.87 -7.72
C HIS A 181 -25.00 48.86 -8.15
N ILE A 182 -24.43 50.02 -8.52
CA ILE A 182 -23.01 50.15 -8.81
C ILE A 182 -22.20 50.12 -7.51
N ALA A 183 -22.67 50.79 -6.46
CA ALA A 183 -22.05 50.73 -5.14
C ALA A 183 -22.03 49.30 -4.58
N VAL A 184 -23.12 48.54 -4.78
CA VAL A 184 -23.18 47.11 -4.43
C VAL A 184 -22.18 46.30 -5.28
N HIS A 185 -22.08 46.55 -6.59
CA HIS A 185 -21.10 45.87 -7.44
C HIS A 185 -19.65 46.17 -7.02
N ALA A 186 -19.36 47.43 -6.65
CA ALA A 186 -18.08 47.85 -6.08
C ALA A 186 -17.78 47.09 -4.78
N LEU A 187 -18.76 47.00 -3.86
CA LEU A 187 -18.64 46.27 -2.60
C LEU A 187 -18.33 44.79 -2.82
N VAL A 188 -19.10 44.10 -3.68
CA VAL A 188 -18.86 42.68 -4.00
C VAL A 188 -17.48 42.48 -4.63
N THR A 189 -17.07 43.37 -5.54
CA THR A 189 -15.75 43.31 -6.19
C THR A 189 -14.60 43.47 -5.20
N ALA A 190 -14.71 44.43 -4.27
CA ALA A 190 -13.74 44.62 -3.20
C ALA A 190 -13.68 43.41 -2.26
N CYS A 191 -14.82 42.79 -1.96
CA CYS A 191 -14.92 41.59 -1.14
C CYS A 191 -14.22 40.38 -1.79
N CYS A 192 -14.36 40.19 -3.11
CA CYS A 192 -13.63 39.14 -3.84
C CYS A 192 -12.11 39.32 -3.76
N ARG A 193 -11.65 40.57 -3.68
CA ARG A 193 -10.23 40.96 -3.78
C ARG A 193 -9.53 41.13 -2.44
N GLY A 194 -10.26 41.06 -1.33
CA GLY A 194 -9.68 41.18 0.00
C GLY A 194 -9.37 42.62 0.42
N PHE A 195 -9.92 43.65 -0.24
CA PHE A 195 -9.62 45.05 0.09
C PHE A 195 -10.48 45.56 1.25
N ILE A 196 -10.06 45.24 2.46
CA ILE A 196 -10.76 45.54 3.71
C ILE A 196 -11.09 47.04 3.83
N ASP A 197 -10.13 47.92 3.54
CA ASP A 197 -10.32 49.38 3.65
C ASP A 197 -11.41 49.91 2.72
N VAL A 198 -11.53 49.34 1.51
CA VAL A 198 -12.58 49.69 0.56
C VAL A 198 -13.94 49.16 1.03
N VAL A 199 -13.97 47.92 1.53
CA VAL A 199 -15.19 47.30 2.08
C VAL A 199 -15.70 48.12 3.27
N ASP A 200 -14.84 48.44 4.23
CA ASP A 200 -15.19 49.23 5.41
C ASP A 200 -15.71 50.63 5.04
N ALA A 201 -15.04 51.32 4.12
CA ALA A 201 -15.49 52.64 3.64
C ALA A 201 -16.88 52.58 2.96
N LEU A 202 -17.12 51.58 2.10
CA LEU A 202 -18.42 51.40 1.44
C LEU A 202 -19.54 51.07 2.43
N LEU A 203 -19.27 50.22 3.44
CA LEU A 203 -20.24 49.91 4.49
C LEU A 203 -20.57 51.15 5.34
N LYS A 204 -19.57 51.96 5.70
CA LYS A 204 -19.78 53.24 6.40
C LYS A 204 -20.60 54.24 5.58
N CYS A 205 -20.48 54.20 4.25
CA CYS A 205 -21.31 55.00 3.34
C CYS A 205 -22.74 54.44 3.16
N GLY A 206 -23.13 53.37 3.86
CA GLY A 206 -24.50 52.85 3.86
C GLY A 206 -24.84 51.93 2.69
N VAL A 207 -23.85 51.35 2.01
CA VAL A 207 -24.10 50.36 0.95
C VAL A 207 -24.72 49.09 1.56
N ASP A 208 -25.79 48.58 0.93
CA ASP A 208 -26.49 47.38 1.40
C ASP A 208 -25.57 46.14 1.33
N ILE A 209 -25.22 45.62 2.51
CA ILE A 209 -24.37 44.44 2.72
C ILE A 209 -25.00 43.13 2.23
N ASN A 210 -26.32 43.09 2.05
CA ASN A 210 -27.06 41.88 1.66
C ASN A 210 -27.50 41.89 0.19
N ALA A 211 -27.34 43.01 -0.51
CA ALA A 211 -27.65 43.11 -1.92
C ALA A 211 -26.68 42.26 -2.76
N SER A 212 -27.20 41.63 -3.81
CA SER A 212 -26.40 40.81 -4.72
C SER A 212 -25.95 41.61 -5.93
N ALA A 213 -24.71 41.41 -6.38
CA ALA A 213 -24.25 41.87 -7.68
C ALA A 213 -23.71 40.72 -8.52
N ARG A 214 -23.78 40.89 -9.84
CA ARG A 214 -23.24 39.94 -10.80
C ARG A 214 -21.74 40.18 -10.96
N VAL A 215 -20.91 39.25 -10.50
CA VAL A 215 -19.44 39.37 -10.57
C VAL A 215 -18.84 38.06 -11.06
N LEU A 216 -17.73 38.17 -11.79
CA LEU A 216 -16.92 37.02 -12.18
C LEU A 216 -16.20 36.48 -10.94
N LEU A 217 -16.64 35.32 -10.45
CA LEU A 217 -15.98 34.60 -9.37
C LEU A 217 -14.98 33.60 -9.93
N CYS A 218 -13.79 33.62 -9.33
CA CYS A 218 -12.67 32.76 -9.70
C CYS A 218 -12.17 31.98 -8.48
N SER A 219 -11.92 30.69 -8.67
CA SER A 219 -11.29 29.82 -7.67
C SER A 219 -10.50 28.73 -8.41
N SER A 220 -9.35 28.34 -7.88
CA SER A 220 -8.57 27.21 -8.39
C SER A 220 -9.09 25.86 -7.88
N LYS A 221 -9.60 25.78 -6.64
CA LYS A 221 -10.02 24.53 -6.01
C LYS A 221 -11.33 24.65 -5.19
N PRO A 222 -12.49 24.21 -5.70
CA PRO A 222 -12.69 23.70 -7.06
C PRO A 222 -12.50 24.81 -8.10
N SER A 223 -12.19 24.39 -9.33
CA SER A 223 -12.06 25.30 -10.46
C SER A 223 -13.40 25.99 -10.72
N LEU A 224 -13.44 27.30 -10.55
CA LEU A 224 -14.60 28.15 -10.83
C LEU A 224 -14.13 29.32 -11.69
N HIS A 225 -14.86 29.59 -12.76
CA HIS A 225 -14.69 30.80 -13.57
C HIS A 225 -16.05 31.14 -14.20
N THR A 226 -16.94 31.71 -13.39
CA THR A 226 -18.33 31.94 -13.80
C THR A 226 -18.85 33.29 -13.33
N ASN A 227 -19.71 33.90 -14.15
CA ASN A 227 -20.29 35.20 -13.86
C ASN A 227 -21.67 35.04 -13.23
N ILE A 228 -21.73 35.20 -11.90
CA ILE A 228 -22.88 34.83 -11.08
C ILE A 228 -23.31 35.95 -10.13
N ASN A 229 -24.58 35.96 -9.78
CA ASN A 229 -25.10 36.86 -8.74
C ASN A 229 -24.68 36.31 -7.38
N CYS A 230 -23.95 37.12 -6.61
CA CYS A 230 -23.53 36.76 -5.27
C CYS A 230 -23.62 37.98 -4.34
N THR A 231 -23.81 37.70 -3.04
CA THR A 231 -23.71 38.72 -1.99
C THR A 231 -22.23 38.96 -1.64
N PRO A 232 -21.89 40.09 -1.00
CA PRO A 232 -20.54 40.36 -0.51
C PRO A 232 -19.95 39.21 0.31
N LEU A 233 -20.78 38.58 1.15
CA LEU A 233 -20.36 37.45 2.00
C LEU A 233 -20.01 36.20 1.18
N VAL A 234 -20.80 35.84 0.17
CA VAL A 234 -20.50 34.71 -0.72
C VAL A 234 -19.21 34.96 -1.51
N ALA A 235 -19.06 36.16 -2.05
CA ALA A 235 -17.86 36.58 -2.77
C ALA A 235 -16.59 36.45 -1.92
N ALA A 236 -16.64 36.91 -0.67
CA ALA A 236 -15.54 36.82 0.27
C ALA A 236 -15.21 35.36 0.65
N VAL A 237 -16.23 34.51 0.85
CA VAL A 237 -16.04 33.07 1.15
C VAL A 237 -15.39 32.34 -0.02
N VAL A 238 -15.89 32.48 -1.24
CA VAL A 238 -15.34 31.83 -2.45
C VAL A 238 -13.90 32.26 -2.71
N SER A 239 -13.60 33.51 -2.41
CA SER A 239 -12.25 34.10 -2.56
C SER A 239 -11.34 33.87 -1.34
N ARG A 240 -11.83 33.15 -0.32
CA ARG A 240 -11.13 32.79 0.92
C ARG A 240 -10.58 33.98 1.71
N GLN A 241 -11.30 35.11 1.69
CA GLN A 241 -10.89 36.36 2.33
C GLN A 241 -11.32 36.39 3.80
N VAL A 242 -10.53 35.75 4.69
CA VAL A 242 -10.87 35.58 6.12
C VAL A 242 -11.20 36.91 6.80
N ALA A 243 -10.37 37.93 6.58
CA ALA A 243 -10.53 39.24 7.21
C ALA A 243 -11.79 39.98 6.73
N VAL A 244 -12.11 39.89 5.44
CA VAL A 244 -13.35 40.45 4.88
C VAL A 244 -14.57 39.73 5.43
N VAL A 245 -14.56 38.39 5.49
CA VAL A 245 -15.67 37.62 6.07
C VAL A 245 -15.91 38.05 7.52
N ARG A 246 -14.84 38.21 8.32
CA ARG A 246 -14.94 38.69 9.70
C ARG A 246 -15.60 40.06 9.80
N LEU A 247 -15.17 41.02 8.97
CA LEU A 247 -15.74 42.37 8.90
C LEU A 247 -17.23 42.33 8.53
N LEU A 248 -17.59 41.54 7.52
CA LEU A 248 -18.99 41.42 7.06
C LEU A 248 -19.91 40.81 8.13
N LEU A 249 -19.44 39.79 8.86
CA LEU A 249 -20.20 39.19 9.96
C LEU A 249 -20.38 40.18 11.12
N GLN A 250 -19.33 40.93 11.48
CA GLN A 250 -19.40 41.99 12.50
C GLN A 250 -20.36 43.12 12.10
N ALA A 251 -20.45 43.43 10.80
CA ALA A 251 -21.38 44.40 10.23
C ALA A 251 -22.82 43.88 10.10
N GLY A 252 -23.12 42.64 10.52
CA GLY A 252 -24.47 42.09 10.52
C GLY A 252 -24.93 41.52 9.17
N SER A 253 -24.01 41.02 8.35
CA SER A 253 -24.37 40.32 7.11
C SER A 253 -25.28 39.12 7.37
N ASN A 254 -26.29 38.93 6.51
CA ASN A 254 -27.22 37.82 6.61
C ASN A 254 -26.53 36.49 6.23
N VAL A 255 -26.42 35.59 7.21
CA VAL A 255 -25.85 34.24 7.01
C VAL A 255 -26.87 33.23 6.47
N ASN A 256 -28.17 33.52 6.54
CA ASN A 256 -29.26 32.64 6.06
C ASN A 256 -29.51 32.80 4.55
N ILE A 257 -28.44 32.98 3.77
CA ILE A 257 -28.51 33.14 2.33
C ILE A 257 -28.35 31.80 1.61
N LYS A 258 -29.03 31.70 0.47
CA LYS A 258 -28.92 30.55 -0.44
C LYS A 258 -27.94 30.88 -1.56
N VAL A 259 -26.87 30.10 -1.63
CA VAL A 259 -25.78 30.22 -2.60
C VAL A 259 -26.13 29.39 -3.83
N GLN A 260 -26.04 29.99 -5.02
CA GLN A 260 -26.35 29.35 -6.31
C GLN A 260 -25.06 29.00 -7.08
N LEU A 261 -24.05 28.45 -6.40
CA LEU A 261 -22.76 28.14 -7.03
C LEU A 261 -22.58 26.66 -7.39
N GLY A 262 -23.49 25.81 -6.94
CA GLY A 262 -23.12 24.43 -6.68
C GLY A 262 -22.86 23.64 -7.94
N ALA A 263 -21.79 22.87 -7.83
CA ALA A 263 -21.38 21.94 -8.85
C ALA A 263 -21.90 20.53 -8.59
N TRP A 264 -22.66 20.28 -7.53
CA TRP A 264 -23.01 18.94 -7.08
C TRP A 264 -24.52 18.70 -7.07
N SER A 265 -24.96 17.65 -7.75
CA SER A 265 -26.32 17.14 -7.69
C SER A 265 -26.35 15.82 -6.93
N TRP A 266 -27.26 15.72 -5.97
CA TRP A 266 -27.42 14.56 -5.11
C TRP A 266 -28.70 13.82 -5.47
N ASP A 267 -28.58 12.55 -5.85
CA ASP A 267 -29.75 11.69 -6.04
C ASP A 267 -30.17 11.06 -4.70
N THR A 268 -31.28 11.55 -4.16
CA THR A 268 -31.85 11.02 -2.91
C THR A 268 -32.32 9.56 -3.00
N ALA A 269 -32.54 9.05 -4.21
CA ALA A 269 -32.98 7.69 -4.44
C ALA A 269 -31.83 6.68 -4.35
N SER A 270 -30.73 6.89 -5.07
CA SER A 270 -29.56 6.00 -5.05
C SER A 270 -28.58 6.32 -3.92
N GLY A 271 -28.56 7.55 -3.41
CA GLY A 271 -27.47 8.04 -2.55
C GLY A 271 -26.16 8.28 -3.31
N ASP A 272 -26.26 8.46 -4.64
CA ASP A 272 -25.14 8.81 -5.48
C ASP A 272 -25.07 10.33 -5.73
N GLU A 273 -23.85 10.81 -5.94
CA GLU A 273 -23.58 12.22 -6.19
C GLU A 273 -22.90 12.41 -7.55
N PHE A 274 -23.36 13.41 -8.29
CA PHE A 274 -22.83 13.76 -9.60
C PHE A 274 -22.36 15.21 -9.59
N ARG A 275 -21.17 15.45 -10.13
CA ARG A 275 -20.74 16.82 -10.41
C ARG A 275 -21.44 17.31 -11.70
N VAL A 276 -22.37 18.24 -11.57
CA VAL A 276 -23.20 18.78 -12.66
C VAL A 276 -22.67 20.08 -13.26
N GLY A 277 -21.69 20.72 -12.63
CA GLY A 277 -21.11 22.00 -13.08
C GLY A 277 -21.67 23.21 -12.32
N ALA A 278 -20.89 24.29 -12.23
CA ALA A 278 -21.20 25.43 -11.37
C ALA A 278 -22.52 26.12 -11.77
N GLY A 279 -23.37 26.37 -10.76
CA GLY A 279 -24.66 27.05 -10.93
C GLY A 279 -25.77 26.18 -11.54
N LEU A 280 -25.54 24.87 -11.70
CA LEU A 280 -26.53 23.92 -12.24
C LEU A 280 -27.20 23.08 -11.13
N SER A 281 -26.69 23.12 -9.91
CA SER A 281 -27.33 22.46 -8.77
C SER A 281 -28.32 23.36 -8.04
N GLU A 282 -29.05 22.75 -7.11
CA GLU A 282 -29.93 23.47 -6.20
C GLU A 282 -29.16 24.45 -5.29
N PRO A 283 -29.80 25.54 -4.84
CA PRO A 283 -29.19 26.48 -3.91
C PRO A 283 -28.98 25.89 -2.50
N TYR A 284 -27.82 26.14 -1.90
CA TYR A 284 -27.44 25.63 -0.57
C TYR A 284 -27.03 26.74 0.40
N ALA A 285 -26.92 26.40 1.68
CA ALA A 285 -26.53 27.38 2.71
C ALA A 285 -25.05 27.77 2.58
N ILE A 286 -24.68 28.97 3.03
CA ILE A 286 -23.30 29.46 2.91
C ILE A 286 -22.25 28.57 3.60
N THR A 287 -22.61 27.82 4.64
CA THR A 287 -21.69 26.85 5.27
C THR A 287 -21.26 25.73 4.32
N TRP A 288 -22.15 25.31 3.41
CA TRP A 288 -21.81 24.34 2.36
C TRP A 288 -20.86 24.96 1.34
N CYS A 289 -21.05 26.24 1.01
CA CYS A 289 -20.11 27.00 0.19
C CYS A 289 -18.72 27.09 0.84
N ALA A 290 -18.66 27.33 2.15
CA ALA A 290 -17.40 27.37 2.90
C ALA A 290 -16.71 26.01 3.01
N VAL A 291 -17.43 24.89 2.86
CA VAL A 291 -16.82 23.55 2.76
C VAL A 291 -16.31 23.29 1.34
N GLU A 292 -17.07 23.68 0.31
CA GLU A 292 -16.67 23.53 -1.08
C GLU A 292 -15.45 24.40 -1.42
N TYR A 293 -15.47 25.67 -1.01
CA TYR A 293 -14.37 26.64 -1.15
C TYR A 293 -13.63 26.81 0.17
N PHE A 294 -13.22 25.69 0.75
CA PHE A 294 -12.54 25.67 2.04
C PHE A 294 -11.28 26.54 2.03
N GLU A 295 -11.16 27.33 3.09
CA GLU A 295 -9.97 28.11 3.40
C GLU A 295 -9.08 27.29 4.33
N ALA A 296 -7.77 27.29 4.06
CA ALA A 296 -6.79 26.34 4.61
C ALA A 296 -6.82 26.18 6.14
N THR A 297 -7.10 27.26 6.89
CA THR A 297 -7.18 27.23 8.35
C THR A 297 -8.55 26.79 8.88
N GLY A 298 -9.59 26.81 8.05
CA GLY A 298 -10.97 26.53 8.42
C GLY A 298 -11.63 27.67 9.21
N THR A 299 -10.99 28.84 9.30
CA THR A 299 -11.47 29.96 10.13
C THR A 299 -12.80 30.48 9.61
N ILE A 300 -12.96 30.58 8.28
CA ILE A 300 -14.23 31.00 7.66
C ILE A 300 -15.37 30.08 8.07
N LEU A 301 -15.17 28.76 7.94
CA LEU A 301 -16.19 27.77 8.29
C LEU A 301 -16.56 27.85 9.78
N GLN A 302 -15.56 27.96 10.66
CA GLN A 302 -15.79 28.09 12.10
C GLN A 302 -16.58 29.36 12.46
N MET A 303 -16.25 30.50 11.86
CA MET A 303 -17.00 31.74 12.08
C MET A 303 -18.47 31.60 11.65
N LEU A 304 -18.73 30.97 10.51
CA LEU A 304 -20.10 30.75 10.04
C LEU A 304 -20.89 29.79 10.95
N LEU A 305 -20.24 28.76 11.49
CA LEU A 305 -20.87 27.80 12.39
C LEU A 305 -21.21 28.37 13.77
N GLN A 306 -20.62 29.49 14.18
CA GLN A 306 -21.05 30.21 15.40
C GLN A 306 -22.45 30.81 15.25
N HIS A 307 -22.91 31.04 14.01
CA HIS A 307 -24.20 31.66 13.72
C HIS A 307 -25.24 30.67 13.14
N LEU A 308 -24.81 29.48 12.70
CA LEU A 308 -25.65 28.53 11.98
C LEU A 308 -25.62 27.12 12.59
N PRO A 309 -26.74 26.37 12.55
CA PRO A 309 -26.78 25.02 13.12
C PRO A 309 -25.94 24.03 12.29
N LEU A 310 -25.07 23.31 12.99
CA LEU A 310 -24.10 22.37 12.42
C LEU A 310 -24.74 21.18 11.68
N ASN A 311 -25.80 20.60 12.26
CA ASN A 311 -26.45 19.38 11.75
C ASN A 311 -27.62 19.66 10.80
N THR A 312 -27.64 20.85 10.18
CA THR A 312 -28.66 21.18 9.18
C THR A 312 -28.51 20.26 7.97
N CYS A 313 -29.53 19.45 7.71
CA CYS A 313 -29.53 18.55 6.56
C CYS A 313 -29.84 19.34 5.29
N HIS A 314 -29.10 19.06 4.21
CA HIS A 314 -29.44 19.47 2.86
C HIS A 314 -29.53 18.22 1.99
N ASN A 315 -30.67 18.01 1.34
CA ASN A 315 -30.95 16.81 0.53
C ASN A 315 -30.57 15.51 1.24
N ALA A 316 -30.98 15.44 2.52
CA ALA A 316 -30.86 14.27 3.36
C ALA A 316 -29.44 13.87 3.82
N ARG A 317 -28.45 14.76 3.64
CA ARG A 317 -27.08 14.63 4.13
C ARG A 317 -26.67 15.83 4.99
N THR A 318 -25.71 15.62 5.89
CA THR A 318 -25.14 16.68 6.75
C THR A 318 -23.93 17.34 6.09
N LEU A 319 -23.47 18.44 6.69
CA LEU A 319 -22.28 19.16 6.25
C LEU A 319 -21.01 18.30 6.32
N LEU A 320 -20.93 17.38 7.29
CA LEU A 320 -19.83 16.40 7.40
C LEU A 320 -19.78 15.49 6.17
N HIS A 321 -20.92 14.96 5.73
CA HIS A 321 -20.99 14.14 4.52
C HIS A 321 -20.54 14.93 3.28
N HIS A 322 -20.91 16.21 3.19
CA HIS A 322 -20.46 17.07 2.10
C HIS A 322 -18.95 17.28 2.11
N ALA A 323 -18.35 17.52 3.28
CA ALA A 323 -16.90 17.64 3.41
C ALA A 323 -16.15 16.36 2.99
N VAL A 324 -16.70 15.19 3.32
CA VAL A 324 -16.19 13.89 2.84
C VAL A 324 -16.28 13.79 1.32
N LEU A 325 -17.39 14.22 0.71
CA LEU A 325 -17.59 14.19 -0.74
C LEU A 325 -16.64 15.13 -1.49
N CYS A 326 -16.36 16.30 -0.91
CA CYS A 326 -15.33 17.21 -1.42
C CYS A 326 -13.90 16.66 -1.24
N GLY A 327 -13.71 15.53 -0.53
CA GLY A 327 -12.39 14.98 -0.21
C GLY A 327 -11.58 15.91 0.69
N ASN A 328 -12.23 16.83 1.40
CA ASN A 328 -11.57 17.89 2.14
C ASN A 328 -11.31 17.49 3.60
N THR A 329 -10.09 17.00 3.85
CA THR A 329 -9.65 16.58 5.18
C THR A 329 -9.64 17.72 6.20
N GLY A 330 -9.29 18.95 5.79
CA GLY A 330 -9.31 20.14 6.65
C GLY A 330 -10.72 20.48 7.11
N ALA A 331 -11.69 20.47 6.19
CA ALA A 331 -13.09 20.71 6.48
C ALA A 331 -13.67 19.64 7.42
N VAL A 332 -13.37 18.36 7.17
CA VAL A 332 -13.78 17.27 8.07
C VAL A 332 -13.22 17.47 9.48
N LYS A 333 -11.92 17.78 9.62
CA LYS A 333 -11.30 18.11 10.92
C LYS A 333 -11.97 19.30 11.60
N ALA A 334 -12.27 20.37 10.86
CA ALA A 334 -12.89 21.57 11.40
C ALA A 334 -14.32 21.29 11.91
N LEU A 335 -15.10 20.48 11.18
CA LEU A 335 -16.46 20.10 11.57
C LEU A 335 -16.47 19.20 12.80
N LEU A 336 -15.58 18.21 12.88
CA LEU A 336 -15.49 17.32 14.05
C LEU A 336 -15.04 18.06 15.30
N LYS A 337 -14.14 19.05 15.17
CA LYS A 337 -13.79 19.98 16.27
C LYS A 337 -14.99 20.80 16.77
N CYS A 338 -16.01 21.02 15.93
CA CYS A 338 -17.25 21.69 16.32
C CYS A 338 -18.32 20.70 16.80
N GLU A 339 -17.96 19.46 17.15
CA GLU A 339 -18.88 18.41 17.62
C GLU A 339 -19.91 17.96 16.56
N ALA A 340 -19.51 17.90 15.29
CA ALA A 340 -20.34 17.31 14.25
C ALA A 340 -20.55 15.81 14.52
N ASP A 341 -21.79 15.34 14.40
CA ASP A 341 -22.13 13.93 14.61
C ASP A 341 -21.53 13.06 13.51
N VAL A 342 -20.49 12.29 13.87
CA VAL A 342 -19.75 11.39 12.98
C VAL A 342 -20.56 10.15 12.58
N GLU A 343 -21.54 9.79 13.40
CA GLU A 343 -22.38 8.60 13.26
C GLU A 343 -23.73 8.91 12.59
N TYR A 344 -23.99 10.17 12.26
CA TYR A 344 -25.24 10.54 11.62
C TYR A 344 -25.39 9.82 10.26
N PRO A 345 -26.50 9.10 10.01
CA PRO A 345 -26.70 8.42 8.74
C PRO A 345 -27.24 9.36 7.67
N ILE A 346 -26.83 9.15 6.42
CA ILE A 346 -27.47 9.70 5.24
C ILE A 346 -28.89 9.14 5.14
N LYS A 347 -29.87 10.01 4.90
CA LYS A 347 -31.29 9.65 4.83
C LYS A 347 -31.73 9.44 3.39
N THR A 348 -31.52 8.26 2.80
CA THR A 348 -32.01 7.97 1.44
C THR A 348 -33.48 7.55 1.42
N THR A 349 -34.15 7.68 0.27
CA THR A 349 -35.55 7.22 0.13
C THR A 349 -35.67 5.70 0.25
N GLN A 350 -34.59 4.97 -0.06
CA GLN A 350 -34.48 3.51 0.11
C GLN A 350 -34.27 3.09 1.58
N LYS A 351 -34.20 4.04 2.53
CA LYS A 351 -33.90 3.79 3.95
C LYS A 351 -32.55 3.08 4.18
N ASP A 352 -31.60 3.23 3.27
CA ASP A 352 -30.24 2.75 3.50
C ASP A 352 -29.50 3.71 4.43
N GLU A 353 -28.93 3.17 5.51
CA GLU A 353 -28.16 3.95 6.49
C GLU A 353 -26.68 3.87 6.11
N THR A 354 -26.25 4.79 5.24
CA THR A 354 -24.84 5.02 4.94
C THR A 354 -24.30 6.13 5.84
N ARG A 355 -23.05 5.99 6.30
CA ARG A 355 -22.41 6.92 7.24
C ARG A 355 -21.17 7.54 6.61
N ALA A 356 -20.58 8.55 7.24
CA ALA A 356 -19.37 9.22 6.76
C ALA A 356 -18.22 8.21 6.48
N ILE A 357 -18.04 7.21 7.34
CA ILE A 357 -17.00 6.17 7.16
C ILE A 357 -17.23 5.31 5.90
N HIS A 358 -18.48 4.91 5.65
CA HIS A 358 -18.87 4.15 4.45
C HIS A 358 -18.63 4.97 3.18
N LEU A 359 -18.89 6.27 3.24
CA LEU A 359 -18.72 7.18 2.12
C LEU A 359 -17.23 7.42 1.81
N ALA A 360 -16.42 7.71 2.84
CA ALA A 360 -14.97 7.86 2.69
C ALA A 360 -14.31 6.57 2.16
N ALA A 361 -14.76 5.41 2.64
CA ALA A 361 -14.33 4.10 2.18
C ALA A 361 -14.72 3.81 0.72
N ARG A 362 -15.90 4.26 0.26
CA ARG A 362 -16.36 4.13 -1.13
C ARG A 362 -15.53 4.99 -2.08
N LEU A 363 -15.33 6.26 -1.71
CA LEU A 363 -14.63 7.26 -2.55
C LEU A 363 -13.12 7.06 -2.58
N GLY A 364 -12.55 6.36 -1.59
CA GLY A 364 -11.11 6.11 -1.54
C GLY A 364 -10.32 7.24 -0.89
N PHE A 365 -10.84 7.85 0.16
CA PHE A 365 -10.16 8.95 0.87
C PHE A 365 -9.53 8.49 2.21
N PRO A 366 -8.31 7.92 2.19
CA PRO A 366 -7.70 7.32 3.38
C PRO A 366 -7.42 8.34 4.49
N LEU A 367 -7.03 9.57 4.14
CA LEU A 367 -6.78 10.62 5.13
C LEU A 367 -8.07 11.10 5.80
N VAL A 368 -9.18 11.18 5.06
CA VAL A 368 -10.50 11.50 5.63
C VAL A 368 -10.94 10.37 6.56
N LEU A 369 -10.75 9.12 6.13
CA LEU A 369 -11.07 7.94 6.91
C LEU A 369 -10.29 7.88 8.22
N GLN A 370 -8.99 8.17 8.20
CA GLN A 370 -8.16 8.26 9.40
C GLN A 370 -8.71 9.31 10.38
N VAL A 371 -9.07 10.51 9.90
CA VAL A 371 -9.62 11.57 10.75
C VAL A 371 -10.95 11.17 11.39
N LEU A 372 -11.83 10.48 10.65
CA LEU A 372 -13.10 9.98 11.20
C LEU A 372 -12.84 8.96 12.32
N LEU A 373 -11.91 8.03 12.10
CA LEU A 373 -11.54 7.01 13.09
C LEU A 373 -10.88 7.62 14.34
N ASP A 374 -9.95 8.55 14.16
CA ASP A 374 -9.30 9.29 15.26
C ASP A 374 -10.32 10.07 16.12
N SER A 375 -11.47 10.41 15.54
CA SER A 375 -12.57 11.12 16.23
C SER A 375 -13.59 10.17 16.89
N GLY A 376 -13.30 8.87 16.95
CA GLY A 376 -14.14 7.88 17.65
C GLY A 376 -15.26 7.25 16.81
N CYS A 377 -15.17 7.33 15.48
CA CYS A 377 -16.14 6.67 14.59
C CYS A 377 -16.14 5.14 14.76
N GLU A 378 -17.33 4.52 14.73
CA GLU A 378 -17.49 3.08 14.83
C GLU A 378 -16.99 2.37 13.55
N VAL A 379 -15.78 1.82 13.64
CA VAL A 379 -15.05 1.18 12.52
C VAL A 379 -15.83 0.04 11.85
N ASN A 380 -16.61 -0.69 12.63
CA ASN A 380 -17.38 -1.86 12.18
C ASN A 380 -18.88 -1.57 12.00
N SER A 381 -19.26 -0.29 11.93
CA SER A 381 -20.63 0.10 11.58
C SER A 381 -21.04 -0.53 10.24
N ARG A 382 -22.33 -0.83 10.10
CA ARG A 382 -22.89 -1.60 8.98
C ARG A 382 -23.94 -0.78 8.25
N THR A 383 -23.92 -0.85 6.91
CA THR A 383 -25.03 -0.29 6.12
C THR A 383 -26.31 -1.08 6.33
N LYS A 384 -27.46 -0.42 6.31
CA LYS A 384 -28.74 -1.06 6.60
C LYS A 384 -29.22 -2.01 5.51
N LEU A 385 -29.03 -1.65 4.25
CA LEU A 385 -29.55 -2.43 3.12
C LEU A 385 -28.79 -3.75 2.92
N ASN A 386 -27.45 -3.69 2.96
CA ASN A 386 -26.60 -4.82 2.62
C ASN A 386 -25.84 -5.40 3.82
N GLY A 387 -25.76 -4.67 4.94
CA GLY A 387 -24.90 -5.05 6.06
C GLY A 387 -23.41 -4.92 5.77
N ASN A 388 -23.02 -4.10 4.79
CA ASN A 388 -21.61 -3.95 4.46
C ASN A 388 -20.91 -3.05 5.49
N THR A 389 -19.74 -3.45 5.96
CA THR A 389 -18.84 -2.56 6.72
C THR A 389 -18.03 -1.68 5.77
N ALA A 390 -17.38 -0.65 6.29
CA ALA A 390 -16.43 0.16 5.52
C ALA A 390 -15.35 -0.69 4.83
N LEU A 391 -14.87 -1.75 5.50
CA LEU A 391 -13.88 -2.69 4.98
C LEU A 391 -14.40 -3.45 3.73
N MET A 392 -15.64 -3.92 3.77
CA MET A 392 -16.30 -4.58 2.64
C MET A 392 -16.53 -3.63 1.47
N ILE A 393 -16.84 -2.36 1.76
CA ILE A 393 -16.95 -1.31 0.75
C ILE A 393 -15.58 -1.07 0.09
N CYS A 394 -14.49 -0.98 0.85
CA CYS A 394 -13.15 -0.87 0.27
C CYS A 394 -12.82 -2.05 -0.64
N ALA A 395 -13.18 -3.28 -0.26
CA ALA A 395 -13.00 -4.47 -1.11
C ALA A 395 -13.82 -4.41 -2.40
N LYS A 396 -15.07 -3.94 -2.34
CA LYS A 396 -15.95 -3.78 -3.50
C LYS A 396 -15.43 -2.73 -4.49
N PHE A 397 -14.93 -1.60 -3.98
CA PHE A 397 -14.45 -0.48 -4.79
C PHE A 397 -12.92 -0.46 -5.00
N LYS A 398 -12.22 -1.52 -4.57
CA LYS A 398 -10.77 -1.72 -4.78
C LYS A 398 -9.88 -0.64 -4.14
N GLN A 399 -10.26 -0.17 -2.95
CA GLN A 399 -9.61 0.94 -2.26
C GLN A 399 -8.49 0.45 -1.33
N GLU A 400 -7.31 0.18 -1.89
CA GLU A 400 -6.14 -0.42 -1.19
C GLU A 400 -5.72 0.37 0.07
N GLU A 401 -5.55 1.68 -0.07
CA GLU A 401 -5.10 2.57 1.01
C GLU A 401 -6.11 2.66 2.16
N CYS A 402 -7.40 2.77 1.84
CA CYS A 402 -8.46 2.83 2.83
C CYS A 402 -8.57 1.51 3.59
N LEU A 403 -8.40 0.37 2.89
CA LEU A 403 -8.40 -0.94 3.51
C LEU A 403 -7.26 -1.08 4.53
N ARG A 404 -6.08 -0.56 4.20
CA ARG A 404 -4.93 -0.48 5.11
C ARG A 404 -5.21 0.36 6.35
N VAL A 405 -5.79 1.56 6.17
CA VAL A 405 -6.18 2.45 7.28
C VAL A 405 -7.19 1.75 8.21
N LEU A 406 -8.24 1.16 7.66
CA LEU A 406 -9.25 0.44 8.44
C LEU A 406 -8.67 -0.76 9.18
N THR A 407 -7.85 -1.58 8.51
CA THR A 407 -7.23 -2.75 9.14
C THR A 407 -6.31 -2.34 10.29
N LYS A 408 -5.54 -1.25 10.13
CA LYS A 408 -4.70 -0.69 11.21
C LYS A 408 -5.53 -0.15 12.37
N ALA A 409 -6.72 0.38 12.11
CA ALA A 409 -7.64 0.88 13.12
C ALA A 409 -8.47 -0.22 13.81
N GLY A 410 -8.22 -1.50 13.53
CA GLY A 410 -8.94 -2.62 14.16
C GLY A 410 -10.30 -2.92 13.51
N ALA A 411 -10.45 -2.67 12.20
CA ALA A 411 -11.60 -3.17 11.46
C ALA A 411 -11.60 -4.71 11.42
N ASP A 412 -12.76 -5.30 11.73
CA ASP A 412 -12.90 -6.74 11.86
C ASP A 412 -13.07 -7.42 10.49
N LEU A 413 -12.07 -8.23 10.12
CA LEU A 413 -12.04 -8.99 8.86
C LEU A 413 -12.91 -10.25 8.88
N GLY A 414 -13.34 -10.70 10.07
CA GLY A 414 -14.19 -11.86 10.28
C GLY A 414 -15.68 -11.58 10.09
N LEU A 415 -16.08 -10.32 9.93
CA LEU A 415 -17.47 -9.96 9.68
C LEU A 415 -17.90 -10.34 8.26
N THR A 416 -19.15 -10.77 8.13
CA THR A 416 -19.84 -11.01 6.85
C THR A 416 -21.03 -10.06 6.72
N ASN A 417 -21.42 -9.71 5.49
CA ASN A 417 -22.60 -8.89 5.21
C ASN A 417 -23.91 -9.73 5.29
N LEU A 418 -25.07 -9.14 4.95
CA LEU A 418 -26.36 -9.88 4.98
C LEU A 418 -26.44 -11.03 3.96
N THR A 419 -25.60 -11.02 2.93
CA THR A 419 -25.49 -12.11 1.94
C THR A 419 -24.43 -13.15 2.31
N GLY A 420 -23.81 -13.04 3.50
CA GLY A 420 -22.79 -13.96 3.98
C GLY A 420 -21.39 -13.74 3.39
N GLN A 421 -21.16 -12.63 2.68
CA GLN A 421 -19.86 -12.32 2.07
C GLN A 421 -18.97 -11.53 3.04
N SER A 422 -17.69 -11.91 3.15
CA SER A 422 -16.66 -11.18 3.89
C SER A 422 -15.95 -10.18 2.98
N ALA A 423 -15.13 -9.31 3.56
CA ALA A 423 -14.31 -8.39 2.75
C ALA A 423 -13.38 -9.14 1.78
N GLN A 424 -12.83 -10.28 2.20
CA GLN A 424 -12.00 -11.13 1.34
C GLN A 424 -12.81 -11.73 0.17
N SER A 425 -13.98 -12.33 0.44
CA SER A 425 -14.78 -12.96 -0.62
C SER A 425 -15.37 -11.94 -1.61
N ILE A 426 -15.65 -10.72 -1.15
CA ILE A 426 -16.00 -9.59 -2.02
C ILE A 426 -14.82 -9.22 -2.92
N ALA A 427 -13.60 -9.12 -2.38
CA ALA A 427 -12.41 -8.83 -3.19
C ALA A 427 -12.17 -9.91 -4.26
N GLU A 428 -12.30 -11.19 -3.91
CA GLU A 428 -12.20 -12.32 -4.83
C GLU A 428 -13.26 -12.25 -5.94
N SER A 429 -14.53 -12.03 -5.58
CA SER A 429 -15.64 -11.91 -6.53
C SER A 429 -15.45 -10.75 -7.52
N ASN A 430 -14.78 -9.67 -7.10
CA ASN A 430 -14.46 -8.50 -7.93
C ASN A 430 -13.10 -8.58 -8.63
N ARG A 431 -12.46 -9.77 -8.64
CA ARG A 431 -11.13 -10.02 -9.24
C ARG A 431 -10.04 -9.09 -8.70
N TRP A 432 -10.06 -8.83 -7.39
CA TRP A 432 -9.12 -7.95 -6.68
C TRP A 432 -8.44 -8.64 -5.48
N SER A 433 -8.27 -9.97 -5.54
CA SER A 433 -7.64 -10.76 -4.48
C SER A 433 -6.19 -10.32 -4.19
N LEU A 434 -5.39 -10.03 -5.21
CA LEU A 434 -3.99 -9.60 -5.05
C LEU A 434 -3.86 -8.25 -4.33
N GLY A 435 -4.71 -7.27 -4.65
CA GLY A 435 -4.70 -5.96 -4.01
C GLY A 435 -5.13 -6.02 -2.55
N PHE A 436 -6.19 -6.80 -2.26
CA PHE A 436 -6.60 -7.10 -0.91
C PHE A 436 -5.49 -7.81 -0.12
N GLN A 437 -4.88 -8.85 -0.71
CA GLN A 437 -3.79 -9.60 -0.11
C GLN A 437 -2.60 -8.71 0.24
N LYS A 438 -2.16 -7.90 -0.72
CA LYS A 438 -1.06 -6.95 -0.50
C LYS A 438 -1.36 -5.98 0.64
N ALA A 439 -2.55 -5.37 0.63
CA ALA A 439 -2.93 -4.40 1.66
C ALA A 439 -2.92 -5.01 3.07
N VAL A 440 -3.50 -6.19 3.25
CA VAL A 440 -3.53 -6.87 4.55
C VAL A 440 -2.13 -7.32 4.98
N LEU A 441 -1.34 -7.89 4.06
CA LEU A 441 0.05 -8.30 4.35
C LEU A 441 0.93 -7.11 4.76
N ASP A 442 0.79 -5.95 4.11
CA ASP A 442 1.56 -4.76 4.46
C ASP A 442 1.24 -4.26 5.88
N VAL A 443 -0.02 -4.39 6.33
CA VAL A 443 -0.40 -4.09 7.72
C VAL A 443 0.22 -5.09 8.70
N ILE A 444 0.19 -6.38 8.37
CA ILE A 444 0.79 -7.43 9.20
C ILE A 444 2.31 -7.24 9.32
N ARG A 445 3.00 -6.96 8.20
CA ARG A 445 4.45 -6.68 8.19
C ARG A 445 4.82 -5.48 9.05
N SER A 446 3.91 -4.51 9.22
CA SER A 446 4.11 -3.37 10.12
C SER A 446 3.93 -3.69 11.62
N GLY A 447 3.60 -4.95 11.95
CA GLY A 447 3.47 -5.44 13.33
C GLY A 447 2.04 -5.38 13.88
N THR A 448 1.04 -5.03 13.08
CA THR A 448 -0.36 -5.00 13.51
C THR A 448 -1.05 -6.32 13.21
N VAL A 449 -1.62 -6.97 14.23
CA VAL A 449 -2.45 -8.18 14.06
C VAL A 449 -3.86 -7.77 13.61
N PRO A 450 -4.33 -8.22 12.43
CA PRO A 450 -5.67 -7.92 11.98
C PRO A 450 -6.72 -8.56 12.90
N THR A 451 -7.71 -7.78 13.30
CA THR A 451 -8.81 -8.23 14.15
C THR A 451 -9.76 -9.15 13.38
N SER A 452 -10.20 -10.23 14.02
CA SER A 452 -11.20 -11.16 13.48
C SER A 452 -12.08 -11.74 14.58
N SER A 453 -13.38 -11.43 14.59
CA SER A 453 -14.34 -12.06 15.50
C SER A 453 -14.70 -13.50 15.10
N ASN A 454 -14.52 -13.85 13.82
CA ASN A 454 -14.80 -15.17 13.29
C ASN A 454 -13.61 -15.70 12.49
N LYS A 455 -12.80 -16.53 13.16
CA LYS A 455 -11.60 -17.15 12.58
C LYS A 455 -11.89 -18.11 11.42
N ALA A 456 -13.11 -18.67 11.34
CA ALA A 456 -13.51 -19.51 10.21
C ALA A 456 -13.70 -18.67 8.93
N VAL A 457 -14.16 -17.42 9.08
CA VAL A 457 -14.28 -16.46 7.96
C VAL A 457 -12.93 -15.87 7.60
N PHE A 458 -12.16 -15.44 8.60
CA PHE A 458 -10.84 -14.87 8.39
C PHE A 458 -9.90 -15.22 9.55
N SER A 459 -8.88 -16.03 9.28
CA SER A 459 -7.78 -16.27 10.22
C SER A 459 -6.53 -15.57 9.69
N PRO A 460 -5.96 -14.57 10.42
CA PRO A 460 -4.75 -13.88 10.00
C PRO A 460 -3.59 -14.84 9.75
N LEU A 461 -3.42 -15.85 10.62
CA LEU A 461 -2.35 -16.83 10.49
C LEU A 461 -2.54 -17.69 9.23
N MET A 462 -3.75 -18.20 8.99
CA MET A 462 -4.03 -18.99 7.78
C MET A 462 -3.90 -18.16 6.52
N PHE A 463 -4.30 -16.89 6.57
CA PHE A 463 -4.18 -15.96 5.45
C PHE A 463 -2.71 -15.76 5.03
N VAL A 464 -1.82 -15.52 5.99
CA VAL A 464 -0.37 -15.39 5.72
C VAL A 464 0.25 -16.72 5.28
N ALA A 465 -0.16 -17.85 5.87
CA ALA A 465 0.30 -19.16 5.44
C ALA A 465 -0.09 -19.46 3.98
N HIS A 466 -1.29 -19.04 3.56
CA HIS A 466 -1.74 -19.16 2.17
C HIS A 466 -0.93 -18.29 1.19
N SER A 467 -0.34 -17.19 1.64
CA SER A 467 0.52 -16.35 0.82
C SER A 467 1.99 -16.76 0.81
N GLY A 468 2.44 -17.55 1.79
CA GLY A 468 3.84 -17.93 1.96
C GLY A 468 4.74 -16.77 2.38
N ASP A 469 4.16 -15.70 2.94
CA ASP A 469 4.92 -14.50 3.31
C ASP A 469 5.63 -14.67 4.64
N VAL A 470 6.94 -14.94 4.57
CA VAL A 470 7.80 -15.21 5.72
C VAL A 470 7.91 -13.99 6.66
N GLN A 471 7.92 -12.77 6.13
CA GLN A 471 8.05 -11.57 6.97
C GLN A 471 6.77 -11.31 7.77
N ALA A 472 5.61 -11.41 7.12
CA ALA A 472 4.33 -11.31 7.78
C ALA A 472 4.13 -12.44 8.81
N LEU A 473 4.62 -13.66 8.52
CA LEU A 473 4.56 -14.79 9.44
C LEU A 473 5.36 -14.53 10.71
N LYS A 474 6.60 -14.06 10.57
CA LYS A 474 7.45 -13.67 11.71
C LYS A 474 6.80 -12.56 12.54
N ALA A 475 6.16 -11.59 11.90
CA ALA A 475 5.46 -10.50 12.59
C ALA A 475 4.28 -11.01 13.42
N LEU A 476 3.48 -11.96 12.89
CA LEU A 476 2.37 -12.57 13.64
C LEU A 476 2.85 -13.47 14.77
N ILE A 477 3.85 -14.33 14.52
CA ILE A 477 4.39 -15.28 15.50
C ILE A 477 5.00 -14.58 16.71
N SER A 478 5.52 -13.36 16.52
CA SER A 478 6.10 -12.58 17.61
C SER A 478 5.06 -12.04 18.61
N GLN A 479 3.77 -12.26 18.37
CA GLN A 479 2.66 -11.79 19.20
C GLN A 479 2.15 -12.92 20.10
N GLU A 480 1.96 -12.65 21.40
CA GLU A 480 1.64 -13.68 22.40
C GLU A 480 0.25 -14.32 22.20
N ASP A 481 -0.72 -13.60 21.61
CA ASP A 481 -2.11 -14.04 21.51
C ASP A 481 -2.42 -14.93 20.29
N VAL A 482 -1.43 -15.21 19.44
CA VAL A 482 -1.65 -15.99 18.21
C VAL A 482 -1.56 -17.48 18.50
N ASN A 483 -2.70 -18.17 18.48
CA ASN A 483 -2.72 -19.63 18.50
C ASN A 483 -2.20 -20.20 17.18
N LEU A 484 -0.99 -20.74 17.21
CA LEU A 484 -0.30 -21.29 16.04
C LEU A 484 -0.92 -22.57 15.48
N ASP A 485 -1.74 -23.24 16.30
CA ASP A 485 -2.32 -24.56 16.02
C ASP A 485 -3.81 -24.47 15.64
N ASP A 486 -4.33 -23.26 15.40
CA ASP A 486 -5.69 -23.06 14.87
C ASP A 486 -5.86 -23.78 13.52
N GLN A 487 -6.97 -24.52 13.38
CA GLN A 487 -7.34 -25.22 12.16
C GLN A 487 -8.57 -24.58 11.51
N ASP A 488 -8.58 -24.52 10.18
CA ASP A 488 -9.76 -24.10 9.41
C ASP A 488 -10.89 -25.14 9.43
N GLU A 489 -12.00 -24.85 8.73
CA GLU A 489 -13.16 -25.76 8.66
C GLU A 489 -12.84 -27.14 8.06
N LYS A 490 -11.76 -27.27 7.28
CA LYS A 490 -11.29 -28.53 6.70
C LYS A 490 -10.25 -29.24 7.57
N GLY A 491 -9.86 -28.62 8.68
CA GLY A 491 -8.83 -29.13 9.60
C GLY A 491 -7.41 -28.75 9.18
N PHE A 492 -7.20 -27.81 8.25
CA PHE A 492 -5.85 -27.38 7.90
C PHE A 492 -5.32 -26.39 8.92
N SER A 493 -4.13 -26.64 9.47
CA SER A 493 -3.35 -25.66 10.24
C SER A 493 -2.41 -24.88 9.32
N ALA A 494 -1.82 -23.80 9.84
CA ALA A 494 -0.89 -22.96 9.08
C ALA A 494 0.31 -23.75 8.53
N VAL A 495 0.85 -24.66 9.33
CA VAL A 495 1.98 -25.50 8.93
C VAL A 495 1.60 -26.52 7.85
N MET A 496 0.36 -27.03 7.87
CA MET A 496 -0.17 -27.87 6.79
C MET A 496 -0.33 -27.09 5.48
N VAL A 497 -0.83 -25.85 5.54
CA VAL A 497 -0.97 -25.00 4.34
C VAL A 497 0.38 -24.71 3.72
N ALA A 498 1.38 -24.33 4.53
CA ALA A 498 2.74 -24.09 4.06
C ALA A 498 3.34 -25.34 3.40
N ALA A 499 3.14 -26.52 4.00
CA ALA A 499 3.59 -27.80 3.46
C ALA A 499 2.88 -28.17 2.15
N MET A 500 1.55 -28.05 2.11
CA MET A 500 0.74 -28.34 0.92
C MET A 500 1.11 -27.45 -0.26
N LYS A 501 1.34 -26.15 -0.03
CA LYS A 501 1.69 -25.18 -1.08
C LYS A 501 3.18 -25.16 -1.46
N GLY A 502 4.03 -25.94 -0.78
CA GLY A 502 5.46 -25.99 -1.08
C GLY A 502 6.28 -24.81 -0.53
N TYR A 503 5.77 -24.07 0.47
CA TYR A 503 6.46 -22.92 1.07
C TYR A 503 7.43 -23.35 2.18
N ILE A 504 8.62 -23.80 1.78
CA ILE A 504 9.65 -24.36 2.68
C ILE A 504 10.07 -23.38 3.79
N GLU A 505 10.35 -22.13 3.47
CA GLU A 505 10.79 -21.14 4.47
C GLU A 505 9.68 -20.73 5.44
N ALA A 506 8.43 -20.64 4.95
CA ALA A 506 7.27 -20.42 5.82
C ALA A 506 7.07 -21.60 6.77
N PHE A 507 7.21 -22.83 6.26
CA PHE A 507 7.15 -24.06 7.06
C PHE A 507 8.26 -24.10 8.12
N ARG A 508 9.50 -23.76 7.76
CA ARG A 508 10.62 -23.63 8.70
C ARG A 508 10.29 -22.67 9.83
N VAL A 509 9.82 -21.47 9.52
CA VAL A 509 9.48 -20.48 10.55
C VAL A 509 8.38 -20.99 11.48
N LEU A 510 7.34 -21.63 10.94
CA LEU A 510 6.24 -22.21 11.74
C LEU A 510 6.70 -23.34 12.67
N VAL A 511 7.51 -24.27 12.16
CA VAL A 511 8.06 -25.38 12.98
C VAL A 511 8.92 -24.85 14.11
N TYR A 512 9.79 -23.89 13.83
CA TYR A 512 10.66 -23.28 14.83
C TYR A 512 9.92 -22.39 15.84
N ALA A 513 8.72 -21.92 15.49
CA ALA A 513 7.81 -21.24 16.41
C ALA A 513 7.07 -22.19 17.36
N GLY A 514 7.16 -23.50 17.14
CA GLY A 514 6.56 -24.52 18.01
C GLY A 514 5.22 -25.06 17.54
N CYS A 515 4.80 -24.82 16.29
CA CYS A 515 3.59 -25.42 15.72
C CYS A 515 3.56 -26.94 15.88
N ASP A 516 2.39 -27.50 16.17
CA ASP A 516 2.17 -28.93 16.23
C ASP A 516 2.02 -29.52 14.81
N VAL A 517 3.11 -30.08 14.30
CA VAL A 517 3.10 -30.80 13.01
C VAL A 517 2.37 -32.15 13.06
N LYS A 518 1.95 -32.61 14.25
CA LYS A 518 1.19 -33.86 14.44
C LYS A 518 -0.29 -33.72 14.15
N LEU A 519 -0.79 -32.49 14.11
CA LEU A 519 -2.18 -32.24 13.79
C LEU A 519 -2.54 -32.94 12.48
N THR A 520 -3.79 -33.35 12.38
CA THR A 520 -4.34 -33.97 11.18
C THR A 520 -5.52 -33.16 10.69
N ASN A 521 -5.63 -33.00 9.36
CA ASN A 521 -6.85 -32.48 8.76
C ASN A 521 -7.98 -33.52 8.82
N LYS A 522 -9.17 -33.18 8.31
CA LYS A 522 -10.32 -34.10 8.29
C LYS A 522 -10.10 -35.37 7.45
N ALA A 523 -9.11 -35.39 6.56
CA ALA A 523 -8.70 -36.57 5.79
C ALA A 523 -7.65 -37.44 6.50
N GLY A 524 -7.19 -37.03 7.69
CA GLY A 524 -6.16 -37.74 8.45
C GLY A 524 -4.73 -37.39 8.02
N GLU A 525 -4.55 -36.37 7.19
CA GLU A 525 -3.25 -35.97 6.65
C GLU A 525 -2.55 -34.99 7.61
N THR A 526 -1.26 -35.20 7.82
CA THR A 526 -0.35 -34.30 8.55
C THR A 526 0.34 -33.33 7.58
N ALA A 527 1.05 -32.34 8.11
CA ALA A 527 1.84 -31.43 7.27
C ALA A 527 2.88 -32.19 6.42
N ILE A 528 3.52 -33.23 6.98
CA ILE A 528 4.53 -34.03 6.26
C ILE A 528 3.91 -34.93 5.19
N SER A 529 2.71 -35.48 5.39
CA SER A 529 2.05 -36.22 4.32
C SER A 529 1.64 -35.30 3.17
N LEU A 530 1.22 -34.07 3.47
CA LEU A 530 0.86 -33.07 2.45
C LEU A 530 2.08 -32.59 1.66
N SER A 531 3.27 -32.48 2.28
CA SER A 531 4.49 -32.08 1.56
C SER A 531 4.96 -33.11 0.53
N LYS A 532 4.57 -34.39 0.65
CA LYS A 532 4.94 -35.45 -0.31
C LYS A 532 4.39 -35.21 -1.72
N MET A 533 3.35 -34.38 -1.87
CA MET A 533 2.78 -34.02 -3.17
C MET A 533 3.62 -32.95 -3.90
N ASN A 534 4.62 -32.37 -3.24
CA ASN A 534 5.53 -31.37 -3.81
C ASN A 534 6.84 -32.02 -4.29
N GLU A 535 7.43 -31.46 -5.35
CA GLU A 535 8.73 -31.92 -5.89
C GLU A 535 9.88 -31.77 -4.87
N ASN A 536 9.79 -30.77 -3.98
CA ASN A 536 10.80 -30.47 -2.97
C ASN A 536 10.50 -31.13 -1.60
N CYS A 537 9.82 -32.27 -1.56
CA CYS A 537 9.41 -32.94 -0.32
C CYS A 537 10.60 -33.24 0.62
N ASP A 538 11.76 -33.59 0.06
CA ASP A 538 13.00 -33.85 0.82
C ASP A 538 13.46 -32.64 1.65
N MET A 539 13.16 -31.41 1.19
CA MET A 539 13.52 -30.18 1.91
C MET A 539 12.66 -29.96 3.16
N PHE A 540 11.40 -30.39 3.15
CA PHE A 540 10.54 -30.35 4.34
C PHE A 540 11.03 -31.35 5.38
N GLU A 541 11.38 -32.55 4.96
CA GLU A 541 11.97 -33.57 5.84
C GLU A 541 13.34 -33.11 6.38
N LYS A 542 14.13 -32.38 5.59
CA LYS A 542 15.36 -31.74 6.04
C LYS A 542 15.12 -30.67 7.11
N VAL A 543 14.12 -29.81 6.94
CA VAL A 543 13.76 -28.83 7.99
C VAL A 543 13.39 -29.54 9.29
N MET A 544 12.64 -30.65 9.20
CA MET A 544 12.26 -31.44 10.36
C MET A 544 13.45 -32.12 11.04
N ILE A 545 14.44 -32.64 10.28
CA ILE A 545 15.63 -33.23 10.88
C ILE A 545 16.46 -32.17 11.61
N GLU A 546 16.68 -31.01 11.00
CA GLU A 546 17.40 -29.89 11.60
C GLU A 546 16.74 -29.46 12.93
N PHE A 547 15.42 -29.23 12.91
CA PHE A 547 14.67 -28.88 14.12
C PHE A 547 14.78 -29.95 15.21
N THR A 548 14.69 -31.23 14.83
CA THR A 548 14.77 -32.36 15.78
C THR A 548 16.16 -32.44 16.44
N LEU A 549 17.22 -32.24 15.67
CA LEU A 549 18.61 -32.26 16.17
C LEU A 549 18.87 -31.06 17.10
N GLU A 550 18.25 -29.91 16.86
CA GLU A 550 18.43 -28.70 17.69
C GLU A 550 17.56 -28.67 18.95
N LYS A 551 16.26 -29.00 18.85
CA LYS A 551 15.26 -28.78 19.92
C LYS A 551 14.77 -30.06 20.61
N GLY A 552 15.00 -31.24 20.02
CA GLY A 552 14.54 -32.52 20.57
C GLY A 552 13.11 -32.91 20.17
N ASN A 553 12.76 -34.19 20.38
CA ASN A 553 11.62 -34.85 19.73
C ASN A 553 10.27 -34.72 20.44
N GLN A 554 9.79 -33.50 20.69
CA GLN A 554 8.49 -33.36 21.35
C GLN A 554 7.32 -33.33 20.34
N ASN A 555 7.55 -32.93 19.08
CA ASN A 555 6.47 -32.50 18.18
C ASN A 555 6.32 -33.30 16.87
N ALA A 556 7.03 -34.41 16.63
CA ALA A 556 6.96 -35.14 15.35
C ALA A 556 6.26 -36.51 15.45
N ARG A 557 4.96 -36.60 15.14
CA ARG A 557 4.23 -37.85 14.90
C ARG A 557 4.17 -38.06 13.39
N GLY A 558 4.59 -39.22 12.91
CA GLY A 558 4.61 -39.54 11.48
C GLY A 558 5.88 -39.12 10.74
N PHE A 559 6.73 -38.25 11.30
CA PHE A 559 8.11 -38.09 10.84
C PHE A 559 9.02 -39.01 11.64
N TYR A 560 9.90 -39.72 10.93
CA TYR A 560 10.81 -40.70 11.51
C TYR A 560 12.26 -40.22 11.32
N PRO A 561 12.80 -39.39 12.24
CA PRO A 561 14.10 -38.74 12.11
C PRO A 561 15.23 -39.71 11.76
N LEU A 562 15.28 -40.84 12.47
CA LEU A 562 16.32 -41.84 12.30
C LEU A 562 16.22 -42.57 10.94
N HIS A 563 15.00 -42.74 10.41
CA HIS A 563 14.76 -43.33 9.10
C HIS A 563 15.22 -42.40 7.99
N TYR A 564 14.91 -41.11 8.10
CA TYR A 564 15.38 -40.08 7.17
C TYR A 564 16.91 -40.01 7.15
N ALA A 565 17.54 -39.94 8.32
CA ALA A 565 19.00 -39.87 8.45
C ALA A 565 19.67 -41.13 7.87
N ALA A 566 19.11 -42.32 8.14
CA ALA A 566 19.62 -43.58 7.59
C ALA A 566 19.50 -43.66 6.06
N ARG A 567 18.34 -43.27 5.51
CA ARG A 567 18.10 -43.23 4.06
C ARG A 567 19.08 -42.30 3.34
N HIS A 568 19.36 -41.14 3.91
CA HIS A 568 20.25 -40.13 3.31
C HIS A 568 21.73 -40.30 3.69
N GLY A 569 22.08 -41.29 4.52
CA GLY A 569 23.47 -41.53 4.92
C GLY A 569 24.03 -40.48 5.88
N ASP A 570 23.20 -39.75 6.63
CA ASP A 570 23.64 -38.74 7.60
C ASP A 570 24.15 -39.39 8.90
N VAL A 571 25.43 -39.75 8.89
CA VAL A 571 26.14 -40.40 10.02
C VAL A 571 26.08 -39.55 11.29
N HIS A 572 26.16 -38.22 11.17
CA HIS A 572 26.15 -37.33 12.32
C HIS A 572 24.77 -37.32 12.98
N ALA A 573 23.71 -37.17 12.19
CA ALA A 573 22.34 -37.22 12.68
C ALA A 573 22.02 -38.56 13.34
N VAL A 574 22.41 -39.70 12.74
CA VAL A 574 22.18 -41.03 13.34
C VAL A 574 22.88 -41.16 14.70
N LYS A 575 24.17 -40.80 14.79
CA LYS A 575 24.90 -40.84 16.07
C LYS A 575 24.22 -39.98 17.14
N LEU A 576 23.83 -38.76 16.79
CA LEU A 576 23.19 -37.85 17.74
C LEU A 576 21.81 -38.36 18.18
N LEU A 577 20.96 -38.80 17.24
CA LEU A 577 19.62 -39.31 17.54
C LEU A 577 19.69 -40.56 18.42
N THR A 578 20.55 -41.53 18.10
CA THR A 578 20.76 -42.72 18.92
C THR A 578 21.29 -42.36 20.31
N SER A 579 22.23 -41.42 20.42
CA SER A 579 22.73 -40.96 21.73
C SER A 579 21.64 -40.31 22.61
N ARG A 580 20.57 -39.79 21.99
CA ARG A 580 19.39 -39.24 22.66
C ARG A 580 18.30 -40.28 22.96
N GLY A 581 18.60 -41.57 22.78
CA GLY A 581 17.71 -42.67 23.15
C GLY A 581 16.66 -43.03 22.09
N TYR A 582 16.82 -42.61 20.83
CA TYR A 582 15.97 -43.12 19.76
C TYR A 582 16.23 -44.59 19.50
N ASP A 583 15.17 -45.39 19.52
CA ASP A 583 15.24 -46.81 19.22
C ASP A 583 15.46 -47.03 17.72
N VAL A 584 16.54 -47.74 17.39
CA VAL A 584 16.99 -48.05 16.04
C VAL A 584 16.20 -49.16 15.36
N ASN A 585 15.26 -49.79 16.08
CA ASN A 585 14.47 -50.91 15.60
C ASN A 585 12.98 -50.59 15.40
N ILE A 586 12.54 -49.36 15.72
CA ILE A 586 11.16 -48.94 15.45
C ILE A 586 10.94 -48.92 13.94
N PRO A 587 9.88 -49.55 13.41
CA PRO A 587 9.53 -49.44 12.00
C PRO A 587 8.74 -48.15 11.69
N ASP A 588 8.88 -47.65 10.47
CA ASP A 588 8.05 -46.58 9.93
C ASP A 588 6.63 -47.05 9.58
N GLY A 589 5.81 -46.14 9.02
CA GLY A 589 4.43 -46.43 8.65
C GLY A 589 4.28 -47.52 7.57
N ASP A 590 5.34 -47.78 6.78
CA ASP A 590 5.38 -48.84 5.76
C ASP A 590 6.02 -50.13 6.29
N GLY A 591 6.49 -50.12 7.55
CA GLY A 591 7.14 -51.24 8.21
C GLY A 591 8.65 -51.31 7.99
N TYR A 592 9.30 -50.31 7.38
CA TYR A 592 10.75 -50.30 7.18
C TYR A 592 11.45 -49.82 8.45
N THR A 593 12.55 -50.47 8.84
CA THR A 593 13.43 -49.96 9.91
C THR A 593 14.52 -49.05 9.31
N PRO A 594 15.23 -48.24 10.11
CA PRO A 594 16.35 -47.44 9.64
C PRO A 594 17.40 -48.28 8.89
N LEU A 595 17.71 -49.48 9.40
CA LEU A 595 18.64 -50.42 8.75
C LEU A 595 18.14 -50.88 7.38
N MET A 596 16.84 -51.15 7.24
CA MET A 596 16.26 -51.53 5.95
C MET A 596 16.35 -50.41 4.91
N LEU A 597 16.16 -49.16 5.32
CA LEU A 597 16.30 -48.01 4.43
C LEU A 597 17.76 -47.82 4.01
N ALA A 598 18.71 -47.86 4.94
CA ALA A 598 20.15 -47.80 4.62
C ALA A 598 20.58 -48.95 3.67
N ALA A 599 20.04 -50.16 3.89
CA ALA A 599 20.28 -51.32 3.03
C ALA A 599 19.72 -51.14 1.62
N ARG A 600 18.51 -50.56 1.51
CA ARG A 600 17.84 -50.29 0.23
C ARG A 600 18.60 -49.25 -0.61
N GLU A 601 19.21 -48.25 0.05
CA GLU A 601 20.04 -47.24 -0.61
C GLU A 601 21.52 -47.69 -0.79
N ASN A 602 21.84 -48.96 -0.51
CA ASN A 602 23.19 -49.54 -0.60
C ASN A 602 24.28 -48.78 0.21
N ASN A 603 23.92 -48.24 1.36
CA ASN A 603 24.86 -47.52 2.22
C ASN A 603 25.44 -48.45 3.29
N GLY A 604 26.54 -49.13 2.95
CA GLY A 604 27.22 -50.09 3.83
C GLY A 604 27.76 -49.49 5.13
N GLU A 605 28.35 -48.29 5.08
CA GLU A 605 28.86 -47.59 6.27
C GLU A 605 27.73 -47.23 7.24
N MET A 606 26.58 -46.79 6.71
CA MET A 606 25.39 -46.53 7.53
C MET A 606 24.80 -47.81 8.12
N CYS A 607 24.81 -48.93 7.38
CA CYS A 607 24.38 -50.22 7.91
C CYS A 607 25.28 -50.66 9.07
N GLU A 608 26.61 -50.50 8.93
CA GLU A 608 27.57 -50.85 9.98
C GLU A 608 27.36 -49.99 11.23
N LEU A 609 27.13 -48.68 11.06
CA LEU A 609 26.81 -47.78 12.15
C LEU A 609 25.53 -48.20 12.88
N LEU A 610 24.42 -48.42 12.16
CA LEU A 610 23.14 -48.81 12.74
C LEU A 610 23.22 -50.16 13.46
N ILE A 611 23.94 -51.13 12.90
CA ILE A 611 24.23 -52.42 13.55
C ILE A 611 25.02 -52.22 14.85
N SER A 612 26.05 -51.37 14.85
CA SER A 612 26.81 -51.03 16.06
C SER A 612 25.95 -50.35 17.13
N CYS A 613 24.88 -49.68 16.72
CA CYS A 613 23.87 -49.07 17.58
C CYS A 613 22.78 -50.06 18.05
N GLY A 614 22.87 -51.35 17.70
CA GLY A 614 21.93 -52.39 18.13
C GLY A 614 20.77 -52.67 17.18
N SER A 615 20.91 -52.34 15.89
CA SER A 615 19.90 -52.72 14.89
C SER A 615 19.83 -54.23 14.69
N VAL A 616 18.60 -54.72 14.57
CA VAL A 616 18.27 -56.13 14.38
C VAL A 616 18.08 -56.43 12.88
N CYS A 617 18.92 -57.31 12.33
CA CYS A 617 19.01 -57.58 10.90
C CYS A 617 17.89 -58.47 10.32
N ASP A 618 17.19 -59.24 11.17
CA ASP A 618 16.18 -60.23 10.77
C ASP A 618 14.73 -59.71 10.85
N PHE A 619 14.53 -58.42 11.16
CA PHE A 619 13.23 -57.78 11.06
C PHE A 619 12.65 -57.93 9.66
N LYS A 620 11.31 -58.04 9.60
CA LYS A 620 10.54 -58.10 8.36
C LYS A 620 9.58 -56.94 8.30
N ASN A 621 9.56 -56.23 7.18
CA ASN A 621 8.57 -55.18 6.94
C ASN A 621 7.18 -55.78 6.62
N SER A 622 6.20 -54.91 6.37
CA SER A 622 4.83 -55.29 5.99
C SER A 622 4.75 -56.19 4.75
N LYS A 623 5.77 -56.18 3.89
CA LYS A 623 5.89 -56.99 2.67
C LYS A 623 6.70 -58.29 2.89
N GLY A 624 7.15 -58.56 4.11
CA GLY A 624 7.99 -59.71 4.44
C GLY A 624 9.47 -59.57 4.04
N GLU A 625 9.90 -58.39 3.62
CA GLU A 625 11.28 -58.09 3.21
C GLU A 625 12.17 -57.84 4.45
N THR A 626 13.36 -58.44 4.46
CA THR A 626 14.43 -58.15 5.45
C THR A 626 15.44 -57.15 4.87
N ALA A 627 16.26 -56.52 5.73
CA ALA A 627 17.35 -55.65 5.28
C ALA A 627 18.28 -56.35 4.26
N LEU A 628 18.58 -57.64 4.48
CA LEU A 628 19.36 -58.44 3.54
C LEU A 628 18.67 -58.58 2.17
N SER A 629 17.36 -58.83 2.15
CA SER A 629 16.61 -58.97 0.90
C SER A 629 16.55 -57.67 0.10
N LEU A 630 16.56 -56.52 0.78
CA LEU A 630 16.60 -55.20 0.15
C LEU A 630 17.99 -54.87 -0.41
N ALA A 631 19.06 -55.22 0.30
CA ALA A 631 20.43 -55.05 -0.17
C ALA A 631 20.76 -55.88 -1.43
N ARG A 632 20.15 -57.07 -1.56
CA ARG A 632 20.33 -57.98 -2.71
C ARG A 632 19.68 -57.50 -4.01
N LYS A 633 18.85 -56.46 -3.97
CA LYS A 633 18.21 -55.90 -5.18
C LYS A 633 19.20 -55.16 -6.08
N HIS A 634 20.38 -54.81 -5.57
CA HIS A 634 21.44 -54.13 -6.31
C HIS A 634 22.61 -55.11 -6.57
N THR A 635 23.33 -54.94 -7.68
CA THR A 635 24.46 -55.80 -8.05
C THR A 635 25.72 -55.39 -7.27
N GLU A 636 26.31 -56.32 -6.51
CA GLU A 636 27.51 -56.15 -5.66
C GLU A 636 27.41 -55.02 -4.61
N THR A 637 26.72 -55.29 -3.49
CA THR A 637 26.47 -54.28 -2.44
C THR A 637 27.38 -54.40 -1.23
N THR A 638 27.95 -53.26 -0.81
CA THR A 638 28.67 -53.13 0.46
C THR A 638 27.72 -53.36 1.64
N ALA A 639 26.46 -52.95 1.51
CA ALA A 639 25.41 -53.19 2.50
C ALA A 639 25.11 -54.69 2.70
N GLU A 640 25.00 -55.49 1.63
CA GLU A 640 24.82 -56.95 1.78
C GLU A 640 25.99 -57.57 2.52
N ARG A 641 27.23 -57.17 2.18
CA ARG A 641 28.42 -57.67 2.85
C ARG A 641 28.35 -57.45 4.36
N VAL A 642 28.08 -56.22 4.79
CA VAL A 642 28.00 -55.82 6.21
C VAL A 642 26.88 -56.57 6.94
N ILE A 643 25.69 -56.65 6.33
CA ILE A 643 24.55 -57.35 6.94
C ILE A 643 24.81 -58.86 7.06
N LEU A 644 25.43 -59.48 6.05
CA LEU A 644 25.85 -60.88 6.11
C LEU A 644 26.94 -61.13 7.15
N ASP A 645 27.87 -60.19 7.33
CA ASP A 645 28.89 -60.29 8.37
C ASP A 645 28.24 -60.36 9.76
N GLU A 646 27.30 -59.46 10.05
CA GLU A 646 26.61 -59.45 11.35
C GLU A 646 25.70 -60.67 11.53
N LEU A 647 24.90 -61.06 10.53
CA LEU A 647 24.07 -62.27 10.60
C LEU A 647 24.91 -63.52 10.87
N SER A 648 26.07 -63.63 10.21
CA SER A 648 27.01 -64.72 10.43
C SER A 648 27.61 -64.70 11.83
N ARG A 649 27.92 -63.51 12.35
CA ARG A 649 28.45 -63.30 13.71
C ARG A 649 27.43 -63.71 14.77
N VAL A 650 26.20 -63.24 14.65
CA VAL A 650 25.09 -63.60 15.55
C VAL A 650 24.83 -65.10 15.52
N LEU A 651 24.85 -65.74 14.33
CA LEU A 651 24.68 -67.18 14.18
C LEU A 651 25.71 -67.98 14.99
N VAL A 652 27.00 -67.68 14.82
CA VAL A 652 28.06 -68.43 15.51
C VAL A 652 28.09 -68.17 17.01
N LEU A 653 27.75 -66.95 17.46
CA LEU A 653 27.71 -66.58 18.88
C LEU A 653 26.46 -67.10 19.60
N ARG A 654 25.30 -67.12 18.94
CA ARG A 654 24.07 -67.72 19.49
C ARG A 654 24.26 -69.24 19.60
N GLY A 655 24.78 -69.84 18.54
CA GLY A 655 24.98 -71.27 18.38
C GLY A 655 23.73 -71.99 17.85
N GLU A 656 23.95 -73.07 17.11
CA GLU A 656 22.88 -73.96 16.65
C GLU A 656 23.32 -75.43 16.65
N ASN A 657 22.33 -76.32 16.49
CA ASN A 657 22.57 -77.74 16.37
C ASN A 657 23.12 -78.10 14.99
N VAL A 658 24.35 -78.60 14.96
CA VAL A 658 25.02 -79.13 13.76
C VAL A 658 25.43 -80.58 13.96
N LEU A 659 25.61 -81.31 12.86
CA LEU A 659 26.13 -82.67 12.88
C LEU A 659 27.65 -82.65 12.85
N LYS A 660 28.31 -83.05 13.93
CA LYS A 660 29.77 -83.17 14.00
C LYS A 660 30.24 -84.54 13.57
N HIS A 661 31.21 -84.61 12.66
CA HIS A 661 31.90 -85.87 12.34
C HIS A 661 33.05 -86.17 13.30
N THR A 662 33.21 -87.45 13.64
CA THR A 662 34.25 -87.94 14.57
C THR A 662 35.36 -88.70 13.84
N LYS A 663 36.54 -88.79 14.48
CA LYS A 663 37.74 -89.49 13.97
C LYS A 663 38.12 -89.08 12.52
N GLY A 664 38.05 -87.78 12.21
CA GLY A 664 38.39 -87.23 10.89
C GLY A 664 37.59 -87.85 9.74
N GLY A 665 36.31 -88.16 9.97
CA GLY A 665 35.36 -88.71 8.99
C GLY A 665 35.14 -90.22 9.07
N ARG A 666 35.93 -90.98 9.84
CA ARG A 666 35.74 -92.44 9.98
C ARG A 666 34.53 -92.82 10.85
N GLY A 667 34.19 -92.00 11.85
CA GLY A 667 33.07 -92.25 12.76
C GLY A 667 31.72 -91.75 12.23
N GLY A 668 30.65 -92.05 12.97
CA GLY A 668 29.31 -91.49 12.72
C GLY A 668 29.28 -89.98 13.00
N SER A 669 28.35 -89.28 12.35
CA SER A 669 27.99 -87.91 12.70
C SER A 669 27.04 -87.91 13.89
N HIS A 670 27.18 -86.94 14.79
CA HIS A 670 26.32 -86.79 15.96
C HIS A 670 25.90 -85.33 16.10
N ARG A 671 24.63 -85.10 16.49
CA ARG A 671 24.14 -83.74 16.77
C ARG A 671 24.89 -83.13 17.95
N LYS A 672 25.33 -81.90 17.77
CA LYS A 672 26.01 -81.08 18.75
C LYS A 672 25.56 -79.63 18.61
N ASP A 673 25.28 -79.02 19.75
CA ASP A 673 25.14 -77.58 19.84
C ASP A 673 26.52 -76.94 19.68
N LEU A 674 26.73 -76.27 18.56
CA LEU A 674 27.98 -75.62 18.21
C LEU A 674 27.82 -74.13 18.47
N LYS A 675 28.70 -73.57 19.29
CA LYS A 675 28.67 -72.15 19.65
C LYS A 675 30.08 -71.62 19.77
N MET A 676 30.29 -70.39 19.31
CA MET A 676 31.54 -69.67 19.43
C MET A 676 31.44 -68.65 20.57
N THR A 677 32.52 -68.48 21.32
CA THR A 677 32.64 -67.36 22.26
C THR A 677 33.20 -66.14 21.52
N SER A 678 32.94 -64.94 22.05
CA SER A 678 33.54 -63.70 21.55
C SER A 678 35.08 -63.71 21.51
N GLN A 679 35.74 -64.57 22.30
CA GLN A 679 37.19 -64.75 22.29
C GLN A 679 37.71 -65.75 21.23
N GLY A 680 36.95 -66.04 20.18
CA GLY A 680 37.42 -66.91 19.09
C GLY A 680 37.47 -68.42 19.41
N VAL A 681 36.87 -68.85 20.53
CA VAL A 681 36.85 -70.26 20.96
C VAL A 681 35.53 -70.92 20.54
N LEU A 682 35.63 -71.97 19.74
CA LEU A 682 34.49 -72.79 19.33
C LEU A 682 34.25 -73.91 20.35
N ARG A 683 33.00 -74.07 20.77
CA ARG A 683 32.56 -75.01 21.81
C ARG A 683 31.47 -75.92 21.25
N TRP A 684 31.53 -77.20 21.62
CA TRP A 684 30.44 -78.14 21.39
C TRP A 684 30.27 -79.08 22.60
N GLY A 685 29.30 -78.75 23.45
CA GLY A 685 28.97 -79.45 24.70
C GLY A 685 29.65 -78.89 25.97
N ASN A 686 29.28 -79.46 27.13
CA ASN A 686 29.49 -78.84 28.45
C ASN A 686 30.89 -78.97 29.08
N SER A 687 31.87 -79.55 28.38
CA SER A 687 33.22 -79.79 28.94
C SER A 687 34.26 -78.86 28.32
N SER A 688 35.06 -78.22 29.17
CA SER A 688 36.19 -77.36 28.77
C SER A 688 37.23 -78.08 27.90
N SER A 689 37.33 -79.41 28.01
CA SER A 689 38.19 -80.26 27.17
C SER A 689 37.81 -80.28 25.68
N LYS A 690 36.63 -79.75 25.33
CA LYS A 690 36.09 -79.71 23.96
C LYS A 690 36.11 -78.30 23.36
N ASN A 691 36.72 -77.35 24.06
CA ASN A 691 36.96 -76.00 23.58
C ASN A 691 38.11 -76.00 22.58
N VAL A 692 37.89 -75.38 21.43
CA VAL A 692 38.87 -75.37 20.35
C VAL A 692 39.04 -73.97 19.83
N VAL A 693 40.29 -73.50 19.83
CA VAL A 693 40.67 -72.24 19.20
C VAL A 693 40.73 -72.48 17.69
N CYS A 694 39.87 -71.77 16.97
CA CYS A 694 39.82 -71.79 15.52
C CYS A 694 40.98 -70.99 14.95
N ARG A 695 41.55 -71.48 13.84
CA ARG A 695 42.51 -70.72 13.02
C ARG A 695 41.86 -70.26 11.72
N ASP A 696 41.13 -71.15 11.07
CA ASP A 696 40.40 -70.85 9.83
C ASP A 696 39.19 -71.78 9.66
N ALA A 697 38.30 -71.45 8.73
CA ALA A 697 37.17 -72.28 8.35
C ALA A 697 36.98 -72.27 6.83
N GLU A 698 36.46 -73.33 6.25
CA GLU A 698 36.20 -73.39 4.81
C GLU A 698 34.89 -74.12 4.52
N VAL A 699 34.17 -73.63 3.51
CA VAL A 699 32.94 -74.29 3.03
C VAL A 699 33.35 -75.56 2.30
N GLY A 700 32.63 -76.64 2.57
CA GLY A 700 32.87 -77.95 1.96
C GLY A 700 33.87 -78.84 2.68
N PRO A 701 33.89 -80.13 2.32
CA PRO A 701 34.76 -81.13 2.91
C PRO A 701 36.24 -80.94 2.52
N SER A 702 37.16 -81.48 3.32
CA SER A 702 38.56 -81.59 2.89
C SER A 702 38.78 -82.83 2.01
N VAL A 703 39.80 -82.82 1.16
CA VAL A 703 40.13 -83.95 0.27
C VAL A 703 40.31 -85.26 1.06
N GLY A 704 40.91 -85.17 2.25
CA GLY A 704 41.09 -86.32 3.15
C GLY A 704 39.77 -86.84 3.73
N PHE A 705 38.79 -85.96 3.97
CA PHE A 705 37.46 -86.32 4.46
C PHE A 705 36.64 -87.02 3.36
N VAL A 706 36.62 -86.47 2.14
CA VAL A 706 35.92 -87.07 0.98
C VAL A 706 36.40 -88.50 0.73
N ARG A 707 37.73 -88.72 0.69
CA ARG A 707 38.31 -90.06 0.50
C ARG A 707 37.86 -91.06 1.57
N ARG A 708 37.72 -90.63 2.84
CA ARG A 708 37.31 -91.48 3.96
C ARG A 708 35.80 -91.76 3.98
N ARG A 709 34.99 -90.88 3.39
CA ARG A 709 33.53 -90.98 3.31
C ARG A 709 33.00 -91.53 1.99
N ARG A 710 33.85 -91.80 0.99
CA ARG A 710 33.48 -92.29 -0.35
C ARG A 710 32.48 -93.46 -0.36
N LYS A 711 32.58 -94.40 0.59
CA LYS A 711 31.66 -95.55 0.71
C LYS A 711 30.29 -95.21 1.33
N LYS A 712 30.15 -94.05 2.00
CA LYS A 712 28.94 -93.64 2.74
C LYS A 712 28.12 -92.55 2.03
N GLY A 713 28.66 -91.91 0.99
CA GLY A 713 27.90 -91.05 0.07
C GLY A 713 27.45 -89.68 0.60
N ASP A 714 27.79 -89.31 1.82
CA ASP A 714 27.34 -88.08 2.50
C ASP A 714 28.46 -87.03 2.66
N ALA A 715 29.58 -87.21 1.95
CA ALA A 715 30.73 -86.31 2.05
C ALA A 715 30.45 -84.92 1.47
N ASP A 716 29.57 -84.85 0.46
CA ASP A 716 29.31 -83.68 -0.38
C ASP A 716 27.94 -83.04 -0.09
N MET A 717 27.39 -83.26 1.11
CA MET A 717 26.16 -82.57 1.50
C MET A 717 26.40 -81.05 1.47
N ALA A 718 25.45 -80.29 0.91
CA ALA A 718 25.59 -78.84 0.71
C ALA A 718 25.87 -78.05 2.01
N GLY A 719 25.45 -78.57 3.16
CA GLY A 719 25.70 -77.97 4.49
C GLY A 719 27.05 -78.31 5.12
N VAL A 720 27.95 -79.03 4.46
CA VAL A 720 29.25 -79.41 5.03
C VAL A 720 30.19 -78.21 5.09
N PHE A 721 30.80 -77.99 6.25
CA PHE A 721 31.92 -77.06 6.41
C PHE A 721 33.00 -77.65 7.31
N ARG A 722 34.23 -77.15 7.17
CA ARG A 722 35.37 -77.57 7.99
C ARG A 722 35.93 -76.42 8.79
N VAL A 723 36.39 -76.74 9.99
CA VAL A 723 37.10 -75.83 10.88
C VAL A 723 38.50 -76.36 11.09
N VAL A 724 39.49 -75.48 10.86
CA VAL A 724 40.91 -75.76 11.07
C VAL A 724 41.32 -75.14 12.40
N THR A 725 41.81 -75.99 13.29
CA THR A 725 42.24 -75.58 14.64
C THR A 725 43.68 -75.06 14.61
N VAL A 726 44.08 -74.29 15.64
CA VAL A 726 45.48 -73.85 15.82
C VAL A 726 46.50 -75.00 15.87
N LYS A 727 46.05 -76.22 16.22
CA LYS A 727 46.88 -77.44 16.22
C LYS A 727 46.89 -78.17 14.87
N ASN A 728 46.52 -77.51 13.77
CA ASN A 728 46.40 -78.10 12.42
C ASN A 728 45.44 -79.30 12.32
N LYS A 729 44.52 -79.47 13.28
CA LYS A 729 43.47 -80.50 13.19
C LYS A 729 42.27 -79.93 12.44
N GLU A 730 41.70 -80.75 11.55
CA GLU A 730 40.44 -80.44 10.85
C GLU A 730 39.26 -81.11 11.55
N VAL A 731 38.17 -80.37 11.70
CA VAL A 731 36.89 -80.87 12.20
C VAL A 731 35.80 -80.52 11.21
N HIS A 732 35.05 -81.52 10.76
CA HIS A 732 33.96 -81.36 9.79
C HIS A 732 32.61 -81.36 10.49
N PHE A 733 31.78 -80.41 10.10
CA PHE A 733 30.42 -80.22 10.57
C PHE A 733 29.45 -80.19 9.38
N VAL A 734 28.18 -80.49 9.64
CA VAL A 734 27.10 -80.36 8.66
C VAL A 734 25.97 -79.58 9.33
N CYS A 735 25.63 -78.42 8.77
CA CYS A 735 24.49 -77.63 9.22
C CYS A 735 23.23 -77.93 8.39
N ASP A 736 22.07 -77.74 9.03
CA ASP A 736 20.78 -77.75 8.35
C ASP A 736 20.65 -76.42 7.56
N GLY A 737 20.15 -76.43 6.32
CA GLY A 737 20.00 -75.22 5.47
C GLY A 737 21.00 -75.05 4.30
N GLY A 738 21.80 -76.07 3.97
CA GLY A 738 22.53 -76.15 2.70
C GLY A 738 23.73 -75.20 2.57
N LEU A 739 24.06 -74.82 1.33
CA LEU A 739 25.28 -74.07 0.99
C LEU A 739 25.30 -72.65 1.57
N GLU A 740 24.15 -71.99 1.64
CA GLU A 740 24.04 -70.65 2.21
C GLU A 740 24.35 -70.66 3.71
N MET A 741 23.78 -71.60 4.45
CA MET A 741 24.04 -71.74 5.89
C MET A 741 25.49 -72.16 6.18
N SER A 742 26.07 -73.07 5.40
CA SER A 742 27.49 -73.44 5.58
C SER A 742 28.42 -72.27 5.25
N GLY A 743 28.05 -71.43 4.29
CA GLY A 743 28.69 -70.14 4.00
C GLY A 743 28.65 -69.17 5.19
N LEU A 744 27.48 -68.96 5.80
CA LEU A 744 27.32 -68.11 6.99
C LEU A 744 28.14 -68.60 8.19
N TRP A 745 28.14 -69.92 8.45
CA TRP A 745 28.96 -70.52 9.51
C TRP A 745 30.45 -70.25 9.31
N VAL A 746 30.96 -70.48 8.10
CA VAL A 746 32.37 -70.25 7.77
C VAL A 746 32.73 -68.78 7.88
N ARG A 747 31.86 -67.90 7.35
CA ARG A 747 32.03 -66.46 7.41
C ARG A 747 32.10 -65.97 8.86
N GLY A 748 31.13 -66.36 9.69
CA GLY A 748 31.06 -65.98 11.12
C GLY A 748 32.27 -66.48 11.91
N ILE A 749 32.70 -67.72 11.68
CA ILE A 749 33.89 -68.26 12.34
C ILE A 749 35.13 -67.45 11.95
N LYS A 750 35.31 -67.11 10.67
CA LYS A 750 36.44 -66.28 10.22
C LYS A 750 36.43 -64.90 10.85
N LEU A 751 35.27 -64.23 10.87
CA LEU A 751 35.12 -62.89 11.45
C LEU A 751 35.51 -62.87 12.94
N VAL A 752 34.87 -63.71 13.75
CA VAL A 752 35.12 -63.75 15.20
C VAL A 752 36.55 -64.22 15.51
N THR A 753 37.13 -65.09 14.67
CA THR A 753 38.53 -65.51 14.82
C THR A 753 39.50 -64.37 14.52
N ARG A 754 39.28 -63.58 13.47
CA ARG A 754 40.14 -62.42 13.11
C ARG A 754 40.11 -61.36 14.22
N GLU A 755 38.92 -61.01 14.68
CA GLU A 755 38.72 -60.04 15.77
C GLU A 755 39.41 -60.48 17.07
N ALA A 756 39.34 -61.76 17.42
CA ALA A 756 39.97 -62.29 18.63
C ALA A 756 41.51 -62.32 18.56
N ILE A 757 42.11 -62.30 17.36
CA ILE A 757 43.56 -62.31 17.14
C ILE A 757 44.13 -60.88 17.02
N GLY A 758 43.26 -59.86 16.97
CA GLY A 758 43.68 -58.45 16.88
C GLY A 758 44.26 -58.05 15.52
N MET A 759 43.83 -58.72 14.43
CA MET A 759 44.18 -58.40 13.05
C MET A 759 43.00 -57.86 12.26
#